data_AF-A0A964EUA9-F1
#
_entry.id   AF-A0A964EUA9-F1
#
_cell.length_a   1.000
_cell.length_b   1.000
_cell.length_c   1.000
_cell.angle_alpha   90.00
_cell.angle_beta   90.00
_cell.angle_gamma   90.00
#
_symmetry.space_group_name_H-M   'P 1'
#
loop_
_entity.id
_entity.type
_entity.pdbx_description
1 polymer ?
#
loop_
_entity_poly.entity_id
_entity_poly.type
_entity_poly.pdbx_seq_one_letter_code
_entity_poly.pdbx_strand_id
1 'polypeptide(L)'
;MTVSARTLLALCLLPLSTTAYAADILLEANSSSTNNCIPFGQNYGNNTTNPSYMGFIYQNVDPFELSPGDTIAFDLYQPNDQTIIHDIALATTTSNGSSEQDGAGFTTVVHAGTPADPDGDSTQGNYELAFTADTAFSFGGGGLIIRFQAQGSFVNDSTCTQVLVWGSAGDSSGYFVRRFYNDTDGVYPWDGSGTTSIGNVLITWTDQFCADADGDGYGDPNTCVTGSQPTGYVPNDDDCDDSDSDTFPGAAPNDSSTDCMTDADGDDYGDDSPASGVTSGTDCDDSVASINPAATEVCDSVDNDCDTLVDDDDPSLDTSTQSTFYADADVDGFGDATSSTLACSQPAGYVSDSTDCDDSSASVYPGATEYCNGYDDDCDGDTDEDSAADASTWYADDDGDSYGDASDSDVDCDQPSGYVSDSTDCDDTNASVNPAADEYCSTAYDDDCDGVVNEDDAVDTSTFYADADGDSYGDASVTDAACTAGTGYVSDSTDCDDTSASVYPGATEYCNGVDDDCDSDTDEDDAVDVATWYADADGDSYGDASVTDIDCDQPSGYVASSTDCDDASASVYPGADEYCNGVDDDCDSDTDEDDAVDASTWYYDGDADGYGDASVSDVDCDQPTDYVSDSTDCDDADADSYPLAPETPYDGVDQDCDGFDLCDVDEDGFDHPDCEGDDCDDENDTVYPGAPEIPDGLDNDCNGIAEDDDTDGDGLPDEYENDIGTDPNNPDSDGDGLLDGQEATPGQDAPDTDGDGLIDPLDDDDDDDGILTEVEAADGIPVDTDGDGTPDHLDEDSDGDGALDIDEGVEDIDCDGIVNYVDADDDDGACDSGVVVDDTGGDGGDKGCNCASSSAPAGSAGLLLGLLALVGLRRRRA
;
A
#
# COMPACT_ATOMS: atom_id res chain seq x y z
N MET A 1 42.70 -18.54 44.02
CA MET A 1 42.73 -17.68 45.22
C MET A 1 43.74 -16.57 44.97
N THR A 2 43.45 -15.36 45.45
CA THR A 2 44.38 -14.22 45.67
C THR A 2 45.19 -13.67 44.48
N VAL A 3 44.69 -12.54 43.96
CA VAL A 3 45.37 -11.31 43.45
C VAL A 3 46.89 -11.20 43.71
N SER A 4 47.67 -10.75 42.71
CA SER A 4 48.66 -9.65 42.84
C SER A 4 49.40 -9.26 41.53
N ALA A 5 49.27 -7.98 41.14
CA ALA A 5 50.29 -7.06 40.58
C ALA A 5 51.01 -7.28 39.21
N ARG A 6 50.89 -6.22 38.39
CA ARG A 6 51.88 -5.55 37.50
C ARG A 6 52.26 -6.13 36.12
N THR A 7 52.59 -5.16 35.25
CA THR A 7 53.09 -5.18 33.85
C THR A 7 51.93 -5.10 32.83
N LEU A 8 51.44 -3.92 32.43
CA LEU A 8 52.10 -2.80 31.72
C LEU A 8 52.74 -3.23 30.38
N LEU A 9 51.99 -3.00 29.30
CA LEU A 9 52.42 -2.95 27.90
C LEU A 9 51.47 -1.94 27.20
N ALA A 10 51.92 -1.31 26.10
CA ALA A 10 51.67 0.09 25.75
C ALA A 10 52.37 1.04 26.77
N LEU A 11 53.37 1.86 26.42
CA LEU A 11 53.90 2.29 25.12
C LEU A 11 52.86 3.01 24.24
N CYS A 12 52.71 4.31 24.48
CA CYS A 12 53.18 5.34 23.55
C CYS A 12 54.17 6.27 24.30
N LEU A 13 54.98 7.01 23.55
CA LEU A 13 55.82 8.15 23.95
C LEU A 13 55.04 9.41 23.56
N LEU A 14 54.78 10.35 24.49
CA LEU A 14 55.41 11.68 24.70
C LEU A 14 55.24 12.73 23.55
N PRO A 15 55.48 14.06 23.78
CA PRO A 15 55.27 14.84 25.04
C PRO A 15 54.49 16.20 25.20
N LEU A 16 54.71 17.26 24.39
CA LEU A 16 54.37 18.72 24.61
C LEU A 16 55.15 19.53 25.73
N SER A 17 54.98 20.85 26.05
CA SER A 17 53.77 21.72 25.92
C SER A 17 53.80 23.28 26.23
N THR A 18 52.63 23.95 25.98
CA THR A 18 52.24 25.37 26.21
C THR A 18 52.22 25.86 27.65
N THR A 19 52.11 27.20 27.71
CA THR A 19 51.23 27.96 28.63
C THR A 19 50.95 27.28 29.96
N ALA A 20 51.87 27.51 30.89
CA ALA A 20 51.57 27.48 32.30
C ALA A 20 50.45 28.50 32.61
N TYR A 21 49.23 27.97 32.58
CA TYR A 21 47.95 28.48 33.02
C TYR A 21 47.97 29.70 33.94
N ALA A 22 47.20 30.72 33.56
CA ALA A 22 46.73 31.74 34.48
C ALA A 22 45.98 31.05 35.64
N ALA A 23 46.48 31.22 36.86
CA ALA A 23 45.98 30.53 38.04
C ALA A 23 44.70 31.19 38.57
N ASP A 24 43.54 30.74 38.09
CA ASP A 24 42.23 31.16 38.62
C ASP A 24 41.86 30.42 39.91
N ILE A 25 41.27 31.16 40.86
CA ILE A 25 41.23 30.80 42.29
C ILE A 25 39.77 30.61 42.75
N LEU A 26 39.20 29.44 42.42
CA LEU A 26 37.78 29.13 42.60
C LEU A 26 37.37 28.95 44.08
N LEU A 27 36.16 29.43 44.44
CA LEU A 27 35.74 29.59 45.83
C LEU A 27 34.37 28.98 46.21
N GLU A 28 34.42 28.21 47.29
CA GLU A 28 33.27 27.65 48.02
C GLU A 28 32.95 28.47 49.30
N ALA A 29 31.76 28.37 49.92
CA ALA A 29 30.46 27.97 49.40
C ALA A 29 29.29 28.28 50.36
N ASN A 30 28.11 27.97 49.84
CA ASN A 30 26.89 27.49 50.48
C ASN A 30 26.07 28.46 51.35
N SER A 31 24.83 28.58 50.89
CA SER A 31 23.58 28.85 51.62
C SER A 31 23.00 30.25 51.52
N SER A 32 21.67 30.26 51.42
CA SER A 32 20.85 31.31 50.84
C SER A 32 20.39 32.36 51.86
N SER A 33 20.91 33.57 51.76
CA SER A 33 20.22 34.77 52.25
C SER A 33 20.77 36.04 51.58
N THR A 34 19.88 36.77 50.90
CA THR A 34 20.18 37.86 49.97
C THR A 34 20.52 39.20 50.66
N ASN A 35 21.48 39.23 51.59
CA ASN A 35 21.86 40.46 52.31
C ASN A 35 23.28 40.37 52.94
N ASN A 36 24.29 40.06 52.11
CA ASN A 36 25.66 39.76 52.53
C ASN A 36 26.66 40.77 51.91
N CYS A 37 27.69 41.17 52.67
CA CYS A 37 28.76 42.03 52.14
C CYS A 37 30.15 41.49 52.52
N ILE A 38 31.18 41.81 51.73
CA ILE A 38 32.60 41.50 52.04
C ILE A 38 33.03 42.21 53.36
N PRO A 39 33.79 41.57 54.27
CA PRO A 39 33.77 41.89 55.71
C PRO A 39 34.55 43.14 56.14
N PHE A 40 34.94 43.99 55.19
CA PHE A 40 35.60 45.27 55.48
C PHE A 40 34.65 46.28 56.17
N GLY A 41 33.35 45.97 56.27
CA GLY A 41 32.28 46.85 56.76
C GLY A 41 31.73 46.60 58.16
N GLN A 42 32.53 46.40 59.21
CA GLN A 42 32.09 46.75 60.59
C GLN A 42 33.20 47.37 61.46
N ASN A 43 33.04 48.66 61.74
CA ASN A 43 34.03 49.47 62.45
C ASN A 43 33.89 49.34 63.99
N TYR A 44 34.41 48.24 64.56
CA TYR A 44 34.42 48.01 66.01
C TYR A 44 35.46 48.88 66.75
N GLY A 45 35.10 50.13 67.03
CA GLY A 45 35.75 50.96 68.05
C GLY A 45 36.69 52.05 67.54
N ASN A 46 36.09 53.18 67.15
CA ASN A 46 36.60 54.58 67.18
C ASN A 46 38.04 54.95 66.74
N ASN A 47 38.81 54.05 66.11
CA ASN A 47 40.15 54.37 65.59
C ASN A 47 40.16 54.52 64.06
N THR A 48 39.76 55.69 63.58
CA THR A 48 39.57 55.99 62.14
C THR A 48 40.89 56.26 61.39
N THR A 49 41.98 55.55 61.67
CA THR A 49 43.31 55.90 61.11
C THR A 49 44.19 54.75 60.60
N ASN A 50 43.76 53.48 60.60
CA ASN A 50 44.51 52.40 59.94
C ASN A 50 43.60 51.53 59.05
N PRO A 51 44.05 51.12 57.85
CA PRO A 51 43.31 50.22 56.97
C PRO A 51 43.28 48.80 57.54
N SER A 52 42.26 48.01 57.17
CA SER A 52 42.13 46.61 57.57
C SER A 52 42.27 45.69 56.36
N TYR A 53 42.97 44.57 56.57
CA TYR A 53 43.33 43.60 55.53
C TYR A 53 42.72 42.25 55.84
N MET A 54 42.14 41.60 54.83
CA MET A 54 41.72 40.20 54.89
C MET A 54 42.80 39.33 54.24
N GLY A 55 42.96 38.09 54.69
CA GLY A 55 43.70 37.11 53.91
C GLY A 55 43.76 35.71 54.49
N PHE A 56 44.44 34.87 53.73
CA PHE A 56 44.31 33.42 53.72
C PHE A 56 45.66 32.73 53.50
N ILE A 57 45.86 31.55 54.07
CA ILE A 57 47.12 30.78 54.08
C ILE A 57 46.85 29.35 53.60
N TYR A 58 47.67 28.90 52.65
CA TYR A 58 47.59 27.61 51.96
C TYR A 58 48.88 26.82 52.06
N GLN A 59 48.78 25.53 51.78
CA GLN A 59 49.86 24.55 51.78
C GLN A 59 49.73 23.59 50.59
N ASN A 60 50.86 23.06 50.13
CA ASN A 60 51.00 22.17 48.98
C ASN A 60 50.43 22.76 47.67
N VAL A 61 50.41 24.09 47.54
CA VAL A 61 50.10 24.74 46.26
C VAL A 61 51.27 24.46 45.32
N ASP A 62 51.02 23.96 44.12
CA ASP A 62 52.09 23.67 43.16
C ASP A 62 52.68 24.98 42.57
N PRO A 63 53.85 24.93 41.91
CA PRO A 63 54.49 26.13 41.38
C PRO A 63 53.65 26.81 40.29
N PHE A 64 53.66 28.14 40.26
CA PHE A 64 53.05 28.93 39.19
C PHE A 64 53.79 30.25 39.00
N GLU A 65 53.64 30.86 37.83
CA GLU A 65 54.11 32.21 37.54
C GLU A 65 52.90 33.07 37.16
N LEU A 66 52.88 34.32 37.62
CA LEU A 66 51.94 35.35 37.16
C LEU A 66 52.70 36.47 36.48
N SER A 67 52.17 36.95 35.37
CA SER A 67 52.66 38.06 34.56
C SER A 67 51.63 39.21 34.52
N PRO A 68 52.06 40.45 34.19
CA PRO A 68 51.15 41.57 33.99
C PRO A 68 50.25 41.32 32.77
N GLY A 69 48.94 41.21 32.99
CA GLY A 69 47.95 40.80 31.99
C GLY A 69 47.20 39.52 32.36
N ASP A 70 47.77 38.70 33.23
CA ASP A 70 47.15 37.44 33.68
C ASP A 70 45.99 37.73 34.64
N THR A 71 45.04 36.82 34.76
CA THR A 71 43.87 37.01 35.63
C THR A 71 44.00 36.18 36.91
N ILE A 72 43.52 36.76 38.01
CA ILE A 72 43.32 36.11 39.30
C ILE A 72 41.84 36.27 39.61
N ALA A 73 41.03 35.27 39.27
CA ALA A 73 39.60 35.30 39.50
C ALA A 73 39.19 34.62 40.81
N PHE A 74 38.10 35.12 41.40
CA PHE A 74 37.46 34.55 42.58
C PHE A 74 35.95 34.47 42.36
N ASP A 75 35.33 33.42 42.89
CA ASP A 75 33.89 33.15 42.81
C ASP A 75 33.14 33.81 43.98
N LEU A 76 31.96 34.38 43.69
CA LEU A 76 31.02 34.88 44.70
C LEU A 76 29.76 34.02 44.82
N TYR A 77 29.64 33.41 45.99
CA TYR A 77 28.54 32.49 46.26
C TYR A 77 27.13 33.10 46.39
N GLN A 78 27.03 34.43 46.43
CA GLN A 78 25.80 35.20 46.42
C GLN A 78 26.12 36.58 45.80
N PRO A 79 25.14 37.26 45.17
CA PRO A 79 25.34 38.60 44.63
C PRO A 79 25.68 39.55 45.78
N ASN A 80 26.76 40.32 45.62
CA ASN A 80 27.15 41.36 46.56
C ASN A 80 26.45 42.67 46.17
N ASP A 81 25.87 43.37 47.15
CA ASP A 81 25.03 44.55 46.89
C ASP A 81 25.82 45.85 46.66
N GLN A 82 27.14 45.77 46.49
CA GLN A 82 28.08 46.89 46.34
C GLN A 82 29.25 46.54 45.42
N THR A 83 29.75 47.52 44.68
CA THR A 83 30.88 47.38 43.76
C THR A 83 32.20 47.15 44.50
N ILE A 84 32.80 45.99 44.25
CA ILE A 84 34.03 45.49 44.88
C ILE A 84 35.27 46.07 44.17
N ILE A 85 36.15 46.75 44.93
CA ILE A 85 37.40 47.32 44.43
C ILE A 85 38.52 47.07 45.44
N HIS A 86 39.53 46.30 45.04
CA HIS A 86 40.56 45.77 45.94
C HIS A 86 41.97 45.76 45.33
N ASP A 87 42.96 45.85 46.22
CA ASP A 87 44.31 45.39 45.90
C ASP A 87 44.46 43.94 46.35
N ILE A 88 45.17 43.14 45.57
CA ILE A 88 45.54 41.76 45.91
C ILE A 88 47.06 41.68 45.99
N ALA A 89 47.55 41.12 47.10
CA ALA A 89 48.96 40.88 47.33
C ALA A 89 49.22 39.43 47.70
N LEU A 90 50.22 38.83 47.06
CA LEU A 90 50.63 37.44 47.22
C LEU A 90 51.99 37.35 47.92
N ALA A 91 52.23 36.22 48.57
CA ALA A 91 53.52 35.91 49.16
C ALA A 91 53.75 34.39 49.32
N THR A 92 55.01 34.00 49.23
CA THR A 92 55.51 32.66 49.54
C THR A 92 55.75 32.47 51.05
N THR A 93 55.89 31.22 51.48
CA THR A 93 56.20 30.84 52.86
C THR A 93 57.34 29.81 52.94
N THR A 94 58.30 30.07 53.83
CA THR A 94 59.58 29.32 53.87
C THR A 94 59.39 27.87 54.32
N SER A 95 58.24 27.60 54.91
CA SER A 95 57.77 26.29 55.32
C SER A 95 56.33 26.19 54.88
N ASN A 96 56.08 25.18 54.06
CA ASN A 96 54.79 24.92 53.44
C ASN A 96 53.63 24.94 54.47
N GLY A 97 52.58 25.72 54.20
CA GLY A 97 51.43 25.91 55.09
C GLY A 97 51.63 26.85 56.28
N SER A 98 52.78 27.49 56.38
CA SER A 98 53.07 28.35 57.52
C SER A 98 52.35 29.70 57.43
N SER A 99 52.08 30.32 58.57
CA SER A 99 51.79 31.77 58.61
C SER A 99 53.06 32.63 58.45
N GLU A 100 54.23 32.01 58.30
CA GLU A 100 55.51 32.69 58.15
C GLU A 100 55.80 33.02 56.67
N GLN A 101 55.59 34.29 56.29
CA GLN A 101 55.98 34.85 54.99
C GLN A 101 57.51 34.86 54.79
N ASP A 102 57.93 34.68 53.54
CA ASP A 102 59.34 34.78 53.12
C ASP A 102 59.95 36.16 53.27
N GLY A 103 61.27 36.19 53.40
CA GLY A 103 62.06 37.42 53.54
C GLY A 103 62.00 38.38 52.35
N ALA A 104 61.34 38.01 51.25
CA ALA A 104 61.04 38.89 50.12
C ALA A 104 59.82 39.81 50.38
N GLY A 105 58.89 39.42 51.26
CA GLY A 105 57.68 40.20 51.59
C GLY A 105 56.47 39.89 50.70
N PHE A 106 55.45 40.75 50.80
CA PHE A 106 54.25 40.69 49.96
C PHE A 106 54.48 41.46 48.65
N THR A 107 54.21 40.82 47.53
CA THR A 107 54.11 41.48 46.22
C THR A 107 52.65 41.80 45.97
N THR A 108 52.30 43.08 45.85
CA THR A 108 50.98 43.47 45.30
C THR A 108 50.99 43.14 43.82
N VAL A 109 50.10 42.24 43.40
CA VAL A 109 49.98 41.74 42.02
C VAL A 109 48.84 42.41 41.26
N VAL A 110 47.83 42.90 41.98
CA VAL A 110 46.73 43.72 41.46
C VAL A 110 46.63 44.96 42.33
N HIS A 111 46.67 46.16 41.74
CA HIS A 111 46.49 47.43 42.45
C HIS A 111 45.24 48.19 41.98
N ALA A 112 44.36 48.54 42.93
CA ALA A 112 43.07 49.18 42.69
C ALA A 112 42.19 48.46 41.66
N GLY A 113 42.30 47.12 41.60
CA GLY A 113 41.54 46.29 40.69
C GLY A 113 40.04 46.42 40.96
N THR A 114 39.28 46.66 39.88
CA THR A 114 37.84 46.47 39.83
C THR A 114 37.61 45.28 38.91
N PRO A 115 36.98 44.19 39.36
CA PRO A 115 36.83 43.02 38.52
C PRO A 115 35.74 43.22 37.48
N ALA A 116 35.65 42.29 36.52
CA ALA A 116 34.74 42.39 35.39
C ALA A 116 33.26 42.45 35.81
N ASP A 117 32.85 41.64 36.80
CA ASP A 117 31.57 41.81 37.50
C ASP A 117 31.82 42.16 38.98
N PRO A 118 31.77 43.46 39.34
CA PRO A 118 32.15 43.92 40.68
C PRO A 118 31.04 43.81 41.72
N ASP A 119 29.80 43.55 41.32
CA ASP A 119 28.70 43.26 42.24
C ASP A 119 28.50 41.73 42.31
N GLY A 120 28.78 41.00 41.22
CA GLY A 120 28.73 39.54 41.14
C GLY A 120 27.30 38.98 41.15
N ASP A 121 27.16 37.69 40.83
CA ASP A 121 25.88 37.01 40.83
C ASP A 121 25.83 35.78 41.78
N SER A 122 25.12 34.71 41.43
CA SER A 122 25.01 33.49 42.24
C SER A 122 25.48 32.23 41.50
N THR A 123 26.16 32.40 40.37
CA THR A 123 26.43 31.35 39.39
C THR A 123 27.86 30.82 39.55
N GLN A 124 28.05 30.13 40.67
CA GLN A 124 29.25 29.37 41.01
C GLN A 124 29.92 28.74 39.78
N GLY A 125 31.23 28.92 39.65
CA GLY A 125 32.09 28.38 38.60
C GLY A 125 32.33 29.33 37.42
N ASN A 126 31.70 30.51 37.38
CA ASN A 126 31.94 31.52 36.33
C ASN A 126 32.98 32.60 36.72
N TYR A 127 33.44 32.61 37.98
CA TYR A 127 34.44 33.52 38.56
C TYR A 127 34.14 35.02 38.37
N GLU A 128 33.12 35.53 39.06
CA GLU A 128 32.64 36.91 38.90
C GLU A 128 33.73 37.96 39.23
N LEU A 129 34.54 37.72 40.26
CA LEU A 129 35.60 38.63 40.69
C LEU A 129 36.92 38.34 39.98
N ALA A 130 36.92 38.43 38.66
CA ALA A 130 38.11 38.35 37.81
C ALA A 130 38.97 39.63 37.89
N PHE A 131 40.15 39.56 38.53
CA PHE A 131 41.09 40.69 38.63
C PHE A 131 42.34 40.46 37.77
N THR A 132 42.62 41.35 36.82
CA THR A 132 43.86 41.29 36.04
C THR A 132 45.06 41.75 36.87
N ALA A 133 46.07 40.90 36.99
CA ALA A 133 47.37 41.22 37.55
C ALA A 133 48.07 42.30 36.72
N ASP A 134 48.60 43.32 37.38
CA ASP A 134 49.40 44.40 36.78
C ASP A 134 50.90 44.24 37.05
N THR A 135 51.27 43.29 37.91
CA THR A 135 52.63 43.09 38.40
C THR A 135 52.96 41.60 38.48
N ALA A 136 54.09 41.21 37.90
CA ALA A 136 54.55 39.81 37.87
C ALA A 136 54.83 39.24 39.27
N PHE A 137 54.56 37.95 39.46
CA PHE A 137 54.85 37.22 40.69
C PHE A 137 55.21 35.75 40.43
N SER A 138 56.40 35.36 40.88
CA SER A 138 56.93 33.99 40.77
C SER A 138 56.63 33.19 42.04
N PHE A 139 56.05 32.00 41.88
CA PHE A 139 55.75 31.08 42.98
C PHE A 139 56.37 29.69 42.73
N GLY A 140 57.48 29.39 43.42
CA GLY A 140 58.17 28.09 43.31
C GLY A 140 57.50 26.89 43.99
N GLY A 141 56.21 26.96 44.31
CA GLY A 141 55.46 25.90 45.00
C GLY A 141 55.60 25.88 46.52
N GLY A 142 54.68 25.17 47.19
CA GLY A 142 54.64 25.00 48.64
C GLY A 142 53.50 25.78 49.30
N GLY A 143 53.83 26.69 50.22
CA GLY A 143 52.81 27.43 50.97
C GLY A 143 52.66 28.86 50.50
N LEU A 144 51.41 29.26 50.23
CA LEU A 144 51.02 30.55 49.67
C LEU A 144 50.20 31.36 50.67
N ILE A 145 50.40 32.69 50.72
CA ILE A 145 49.56 33.63 51.45
C ILE A 145 48.94 34.64 50.47
N ILE A 146 47.62 34.77 50.51
CA ILE A 146 46.83 35.71 49.72
C ILE A 146 46.27 36.79 50.64
N ARG A 147 46.43 38.06 50.30
CA ARG A 147 45.96 39.22 51.08
C ARG A 147 45.20 40.22 50.23
N PHE A 148 44.02 40.61 50.69
CA PHE A 148 43.13 41.61 50.09
C PHE A 148 43.15 42.91 50.90
N GLN A 149 43.19 44.06 50.23
CA GLN A 149 43.07 45.39 50.84
C GLN A 149 41.88 46.16 50.25
N ALA A 150 41.06 46.75 51.11
CA ALA A 150 39.99 47.67 50.69
C ALA A 150 40.55 49.03 50.21
N GLN A 151 40.10 49.47 49.04
CA GLN A 151 40.38 50.81 48.51
C GLN A 151 39.16 51.73 48.71
N GLY A 152 39.26 52.69 49.64
CA GLY A 152 38.23 53.71 49.87
C GLY A 152 37.85 53.93 51.33
N SER A 153 36.76 54.68 51.57
CA SER A 153 36.14 54.78 52.90
C SER A 153 35.12 53.67 53.08
N PHE A 154 35.27 52.90 54.16
CA PHE A 154 34.34 51.82 54.52
C PHE A 154 32.89 52.31 54.57
N VAL A 155 32.06 51.82 53.65
CA VAL A 155 30.61 52.05 53.67
C VAL A 155 30.05 51.22 54.82
N ASN A 156 29.50 51.91 55.82
CA ASN A 156 29.16 51.31 57.10
C ASN A 156 27.69 50.85 57.08
N ASP A 157 27.41 49.74 56.39
CA ASP A 157 26.07 49.17 56.36
C ASP A 157 25.73 48.44 57.66
N SER A 158 24.76 49.01 58.40
CA SER A 158 24.30 48.47 59.68
C SER A 158 23.46 47.19 59.59
N THR A 159 23.16 46.70 58.38
CA THR A 159 22.36 45.50 58.09
C THR A 159 23.19 44.30 57.62
N CYS A 160 24.48 44.49 57.34
CA CYS A 160 25.40 43.40 57.00
C CYS A 160 25.56 42.41 58.18
N THR A 161 25.30 41.12 57.93
CA THR A 161 25.28 40.08 58.97
C THR A 161 26.01 38.77 58.64
N GLN A 162 26.47 38.54 57.41
CA GLN A 162 27.29 37.38 57.01
C GLN A 162 28.38 37.74 55.98
N VAL A 163 29.34 36.83 55.79
CA VAL A 163 30.60 37.03 55.07
C VAL A 163 30.77 35.97 53.97
N LEU A 164 31.08 36.41 52.75
CA LEU A 164 30.86 35.70 51.48
C LEU A 164 31.77 34.50 51.11
N VAL A 165 32.61 33.97 51.99
CA VAL A 165 33.60 32.93 51.64
C VAL A 165 33.54 31.81 52.69
N TRP A 166 33.43 30.52 52.36
CA TRP A 166 33.23 29.44 53.37
C TRP A 166 34.17 28.22 53.30
N GLY A 167 34.49 27.69 54.48
CA GLY A 167 35.59 26.76 54.72
C GLY A 167 35.54 26.18 56.12
N SER A 168 35.85 24.89 56.20
CA SER A 168 35.56 24.04 57.36
C SER A 168 36.80 23.28 57.81
N ALA A 169 36.99 23.16 59.12
CA ALA A 169 38.10 22.40 59.72
C ALA A 169 37.96 20.86 59.56
N GLY A 170 37.14 20.40 58.63
CA GLY A 170 36.99 19.02 58.20
C GLY A 170 37.20 18.83 56.69
N ASP A 171 37.82 19.79 56.01
CA ASP A 171 38.21 19.66 54.61
C ASP A 171 39.16 18.47 54.39
N SER A 172 38.86 17.65 53.38
CA SER A 172 39.67 16.51 52.95
C SER A 172 40.69 16.86 51.86
N SER A 173 40.63 18.06 51.26
CA SER A 173 41.61 18.50 50.26
C SER A 173 43.03 18.54 50.83
N GLY A 174 43.16 19.04 52.07
CA GLY A 174 44.44 19.17 52.77
C GLY A 174 45.29 20.39 52.36
N TYR A 175 44.78 21.27 51.49
CA TYR A 175 45.55 22.43 50.98
C TYR A 175 45.31 23.73 51.78
N PHE A 176 44.15 23.93 52.41
CA PHE A 176 43.89 25.13 53.19
C PHE A 176 44.38 25.04 54.64
N VAL A 177 44.94 26.13 55.19
CA VAL A 177 45.45 26.17 56.57
C VAL A 177 44.73 27.18 57.46
N ARG A 178 44.71 28.49 57.14
CA ARG A 178 44.26 29.53 58.10
C ARG A 178 43.87 30.88 57.47
N ARG A 179 43.12 31.69 58.23
CA ARG A 179 42.67 33.07 57.91
C ARG A 179 43.07 34.13 58.93
N PHE A 180 43.00 35.39 58.52
CA PHE A 180 43.27 36.59 59.30
C PHE A 180 42.56 37.85 58.73
N TYR A 181 42.35 38.88 59.57
CA TYR A 181 41.47 40.03 59.25
C TYR A 181 41.94 41.42 59.74
N ASN A 182 43.12 41.54 60.34
CA ASN A 182 43.62 42.84 60.80
C ASN A 182 45.15 42.87 60.84
N ASP A 183 45.72 43.94 60.27
CA ASP A 183 47.13 44.28 60.25
C ASP A 183 47.22 45.81 60.20
N THR A 184 48.07 46.37 61.05
CA THR A 184 48.16 47.82 61.27
C THR A 184 49.34 48.45 60.55
N ASP A 185 50.32 47.65 60.13
CA ASP A 185 51.64 48.13 59.67
C ASP A 185 52.26 47.31 58.52
N GLY A 186 51.58 46.28 58.01
CA GLY A 186 51.81 45.74 56.66
C GLY A 186 52.95 44.74 56.51
N VAL A 187 53.69 44.49 57.60
CA VAL A 187 54.89 43.63 57.63
C VAL A 187 54.69 42.50 58.65
N TYR A 188 54.29 41.34 58.13
CA TYR A 188 54.20 40.06 58.86
C TYR A 188 53.31 40.05 60.12
N PRO A 189 52.03 39.66 59.97
CA PRO A 189 51.10 39.41 61.07
C PRO A 189 50.76 37.89 61.17
N TRP A 190 49.88 37.34 62.03
CA TRP A 190 48.62 37.83 62.59
C TRP A 190 48.27 37.06 63.87
N ASP A 191 47.85 37.76 64.94
CA ASP A 191 47.37 37.08 66.16
C ASP A 191 45.98 36.43 65.96
N GLY A 192 45.75 35.31 66.65
CA GLY A 192 44.63 34.41 66.38
C GLY A 192 43.31 34.73 67.09
N SER A 193 43.10 35.95 67.56
CA SER A 193 41.95 36.31 68.41
C SER A 193 40.66 36.69 67.66
N GLY A 194 40.25 35.89 66.67
CA GLY A 194 39.13 36.24 65.77
C GLY A 194 38.57 35.13 64.86
N THR A 195 38.35 33.94 65.42
CA THR A 195 37.17 33.06 65.18
C THR A 195 36.71 32.69 63.74
N THR A 196 36.97 31.43 63.36
CA THR A 196 35.92 30.43 62.98
C THR A 196 34.63 30.98 62.33
N SER A 197 34.48 31.11 61.01
CA SER A 197 34.32 30.02 60.01
C SER A 197 34.18 30.65 58.61
N ILE A 198 35.15 30.49 57.69
CA ILE A 198 35.24 31.09 56.34
C ILE A 198 36.22 30.24 55.49
N GLY A 199 36.05 30.31 54.16
CA GLY A 199 36.88 29.91 53.01
C GLY A 199 37.81 28.70 53.10
N ASN A 200 37.46 27.61 52.40
CA ASN A 200 38.46 26.80 51.71
C ASN A 200 38.58 27.46 50.33
N VAL A 201 39.74 28.00 49.98
CA VAL A 201 40.04 28.21 48.56
C VAL A 201 40.57 26.89 48.06
N LEU A 202 39.97 26.39 47.00
CA LEU A 202 40.57 25.34 46.21
C LEU A 202 41.26 26.05 45.06
N ILE A 203 42.60 26.01 45.04
CA ILE A 203 43.34 26.31 43.82
C ILE A 203 43.12 25.08 42.95
N THR A 204 41.99 25.06 42.24
CA THR A 204 41.81 24.18 41.11
C THR A 204 42.60 24.76 39.97
N TRP A 205 43.63 24.04 39.57
CA TRP A 205 43.79 23.82 38.14
C TRP A 205 42.42 23.41 37.61
N THR A 206 41.78 24.29 36.84
CA THR A 206 41.25 23.76 35.60
C THR A 206 42.48 23.39 34.80
N ASP A 207 43.02 22.20 35.09
CA ASP A 207 43.89 21.51 34.18
C ASP A 207 43.06 21.46 32.90
N GLN A 208 43.42 22.33 31.96
CA GLN A 208 42.90 22.32 30.62
C GLN A 208 43.62 21.15 29.99
N PHE A 209 43.09 19.96 30.25
CA PHE A 209 43.61 18.83 29.53
C PHE A 209 43.13 19.01 28.11
N CYS A 210 44.05 19.13 27.17
CA CYS A 210 43.73 19.12 25.75
C CYS A 210 43.54 17.67 25.32
N ALA A 211 42.69 17.45 24.31
CA ALA A 211 42.55 16.13 23.74
C ALA A 211 43.94 15.65 23.34
N ASP A 212 44.20 14.36 23.55
CA ASP A 212 45.44 13.65 23.22
C ASP A 212 44.98 12.53 22.31
N ALA A 213 44.65 12.89 21.06
CA ALA A 213 43.83 12.02 20.23
C ALA A 213 44.65 10.88 19.59
N ASP A 214 45.90 11.15 19.24
CA ASP A 214 46.88 10.18 18.74
C ASP A 214 47.60 9.40 19.87
N GLY A 215 47.67 9.95 21.09
CA GLY A 215 48.22 9.25 22.26
C GLY A 215 49.70 9.49 22.50
N ASP A 216 50.31 10.45 21.81
CA ASP A 216 51.64 10.93 22.13
C ASP A 216 51.62 11.74 23.46
N GLY A 217 50.48 12.26 23.89
CA GLY A 217 50.39 13.10 25.07
C GLY A 217 50.93 14.51 24.85
N TYR A 218 51.00 14.91 23.58
CA TYR A 218 50.53 16.18 23.05
C TYR A 218 49.03 16.33 23.16
N GLY A 219 48.58 17.55 22.91
CA GLY A 219 47.17 17.79 22.83
C GLY A 219 46.71 19.15 22.33
N ASP A 220 45.56 19.12 21.66
CA ASP A 220 45.02 20.21 20.82
C ASP A 220 44.70 21.52 21.56
N PRO A 221 45.32 22.68 21.24
CA PRO A 221 44.89 24.00 21.74
C PRO A 221 43.42 24.35 21.48
N ASN A 222 42.77 23.70 20.51
CA ASN A 222 41.38 23.95 20.12
C ASN A 222 40.37 23.03 20.83
N THR A 223 40.78 21.87 21.37
CA THR A 223 39.86 20.81 21.86
C THR A 223 40.13 20.39 23.30
N CYS A 224 40.27 21.38 24.19
CA CYS A 224 40.55 21.12 25.60
C CYS A 224 39.32 21.14 26.53
N VAL A 225 39.41 20.39 27.63
CA VAL A 225 38.43 20.35 28.71
C VAL A 225 39.06 20.66 30.05
N THR A 226 38.33 21.41 30.85
CA THR A 226 38.80 21.98 32.11
C THR A 226 38.28 21.19 33.31
N GLY A 227 39.17 20.51 34.05
CA GLY A 227 38.74 19.71 35.21
C GLY A 227 39.77 18.70 35.71
N SER A 228 39.44 17.41 35.66
CA SER A 228 40.30 16.31 36.09
C SER A 228 40.49 15.31 34.95
N GLN A 229 41.74 14.87 34.71
CA GLN A 229 42.19 14.24 33.46
C GLN A 229 41.21 13.18 32.93
N PRO A 230 40.49 13.46 31.84
CA PRO A 230 39.82 12.42 31.08
C PRO A 230 40.87 11.45 30.53
N THR A 231 40.46 10.23 30.19
CA THR A 231 41.39 9.27 29.57
C THR A 231 41.53 9.63 28.08
N GLY A 232 42.76 9.83 27.59
CA GLY A 232 43.05 10.33 26.23
C GLY A 232 43.04 11.87 26.13
N TYR A 233 43.63 12.52 27.15
CA TYR A 233 43.76 13.97 27.28
C TYR A 233 45.00 14.27 28.15
N VAL A 234 45.76 15.34 27.88
CA VAL A 234 47.03 15.69 28.59
C VAL A 234 47.12 17.16 29.00
N PRO A 235 48.00 17.56 29.95
CA PRO A 235 47.85 18.79 30.73
C PRO A 235 48.13 20.14 30.00
N ASN A 236 48.04 20.17 28.67
CA ASN A 236 49.11 20.73 27.86
C ASN A 236 48.59 21.06 26.40
N ASP A 237 48.96 22.20 25.74
CA ASP A 237 48.34 22.83 24.52
C ASP A 237 49.24 23.48 23.38
N ASP A 238 50.57 23.24 23.28
CA ASP A 238 51.53 23.74 22.22
C ASP A 238 51.38 23.01 20.85
N ASP A 239 50.24 22.37 20.59
CA ASP A 239 50.06 21.46 19.47
C ASP A 239 49.74 22.16 18.15
N CYS A 240 50.41 21.71 17.08
CA CYS A 240 50.10 22.12 15.71
C CYS A 240 49.20 21.13 14.96
N ASP A 241 49.10 19.86 15.34
CA ASP A 241 48.16 18.87 14.79
C ASP A 241 47.89 17.66 15.75
N ASP A 242 46.89 17.76 16.64
CA ASP A 242 46.38 16.66 17.55
C ASP A 242 45.68 15.52 16.80
N SER A 243 46.15 15.20 15.62
CA SER A 243 45.80 13.96 14.94
C SER A 243 47.03 13.17 14.48
N ASP A 244 48.22 13.66 14.83
CA ASP A 244 49.52 13.20 14.34
C ASP A 244 50.58 13.27 15.46
N SER A 245 50.94 12.09 15.98
CA SER A 245 51.79 11.87 17.17
C SER A 245 53.23 12.37 17.08
N ASP A 246 53.60 12.90 15.92
CA ASP A 246 54.98 13.17 15.54
C ASP A 246 55.12 14.64 15.08
N THR A 247 54.05 15.45 15.20
CA THR A 247 53.94 16.84 14.72
C THR A 247 54.02 17.87 15.85
N PHE A 248 55.21 18.39 16.18
CA PHE A 248 55.38 19.26 17.35
C PHE A 248 56.59 20.20 17.44
N PRO A 249 56.61 21.17 18.38
CA PRO A 249 57.76 22.04 18.63
C PRO A 249 59.01 21.28 19.08
N GLY A 250 59.95 21.09 18.15
CA GLY A 250 61.19 20.35 18.38
C GLY A 250 61.10 18.83 18.18
N ALA A 251 60.17 18.35 17.35
CA ALA A 251 60.16 16.96 16.84
C ALA A 251 61.47 16.65 16.12
N ALA A 252 61.87 17.54 15.20
CA ALA A 252 63.05 17.47 14.37
C ALA A 252 64.25 18.31 14.90
N PRO A 253 65.05 17.87 15.90
CA PRO A 253 66.12 18.68 16.47
C PRO A 253 67.36 18.83 15.57
N ASN A 254 67.53 18.05 14.51
CA ASN A 254 68.59 18.28 13.50
C ASN A 254 68.28 19.51 12.63
N ASP A 255 66.99 19.81 12.41
CA ASP A 255 66.52 21.01 11.71
C ASP A 255 66.25 22.19 12.66
N SER A 256 65.28 22.07 13.58
CA SER A 256 64.96 23.10 14.56
C SER A 256 64.37 22.55 15.85
N SER A 257 65.15 22.63 16.94
CA SER A 257 64.73 22.20 18.28
C SER A 257 63.66 23.08 18.97
N THR A 258 62.95 23.95 18.24
CA THR A 258 61.99 24.92 18.81
C THR A 258 60.83 25.33 17.90
N ASP A 259 60.91 25.08 16.58
CA ASP A 259 59.80 25.37 15.68
C ASP A 259 58.87 24.14 15.62
N CYS A 260 57.56 24.35 15.40
CA CYS A 260 56.62 23.24 15.17
C CYS A 260 57.00 22.57 13.86
N MET A 261 57.45 21.32 13.91
CA MET A 261 57.90 20.49 12.79
C MET A 261 57.33 19.09 12.98
N THR A 262 57.18 18.33 11.90
CA THR A 262 56.86 16.89 11.97
C THR A 262 58.17 16.11 11.82
N ASP A 263 58.31 14.99 12.53
CA ASP A 263 59.38 13.98 12.43
C ASP A 263 58.70 12.59 12.47
N ALA A 264 57.90 12.27 11.44
CA ALA A 264 56.96 11.13 11.45
C ALA A 264 57.61 9.74 11.37
N ASP A 265 58.94 9.66 11.27
CA ASP A 265 59.70 8.41 11.33
C ASP A 265 60.73 8.32 12.48
N GLY A 266 61.04 9.45 13.13
CA GLY A 266 61.86 9.54 14.34
C GLY A 266 63.37 9.54 14.08
N ASP A 267 63.83 10.13 12.99
CA ASP A 267 65.25 10.23 12.62
C ASP A 267 65.96 11.53 13.10
N ASP A 268 65.20 12.42 13.74
CA ASP A 268 65.54 13.77 14.21
C ASP A 268 65.55 14.89 13.11
N TYR A 269 65.28 14.62 11.83
CA TYR A 269 64.98 15.62 10.77
C TYR A 269 63.46 15.85 10.65
N GLY A 270 63.00 16.73 9.75
CA GLY A 270 61.57 16.99 9.62
C GLY A 270 61.07 17.40 8.25
N ASP A 271 59.83 17.00 7.96
CA ASP A 271 59.09 17.11 6.69
C ASP A 271 59.32 18.43 5.92
N ASP A 272 59.70 18.34 4.63
CA ASP A 272 59.83 19.48 3.72
C ASP A 272 58.48 20.11 3.31
N SER A 273 57.38 19.36 3.40
CA SER A 273 56.04 19.71 2.90
C SER A 273 54.90 19.46 3.90
N PRO A 274 55.01 19.89 5.18
CA PRO A 274 54.09 19.51 6.23
C PRO A 274 52.73 20.22 6.16
N ALA A 275 51.82 19.78 7.04
CA ALA A 275 50.48 20.32 7.17
C ALA A 275 50.47 21.86 7.32
N SER A 276 49.42 22.49 6.79
CA SER A 276 49.30 23.96 6.68
C SER A 276 49.18 24.67 8.04
N GLY A 277 50.32 24.90 8.70
CA GLY A 277 50.43 25.48 10.03
C GLY A 277 51.78 25.13 10.69
N VAL A 278 52.36 24.00 10.27
CA VAL A 278 53.66 23.45 10.66
C VAL A 278 54.79 24.12 9.85
N THR A 279 56.02 24.06 10.36
CA THR A 279 57.24 24.59 9.73
C THR A 279 57.91 23.49 8.91
N SER A 280 58.12 23.76 7.63
CA SER A 280 58.90 22.91 6.71
C SER A 280 60.36 22.80 7.16
N GLY A 281 60.86 21.57 7.30
CA GLY A 281 62.24 21.20 7.60
C GLY A 281 63.03 20.84 6.34
N THR A 282 63.88 19.80 6.42
CA THR A 282 64.73 19.34 5.31
C THR A 282 64.63 17.85 5.00
N ASP A 283 63.75 17.10 5.65
CA ASP A 283 63.47 15.71 5.27
C ASP A 283 62.54 15.65 4.06
N CYS A 284 62.90 14.86 3.05
CA CYS A 284 62.16 14.70 1.81
C CYS A 284 61.26 13.45 1.77
N ASP A 285 61.36 12.53 2.74
CA ASP A 285 60.40 11.45 2.98
C ASP A 285 60.33 11.10 4.48
N ASP A 286 59.65 11.97 5.22
CA ASP A 286 59.35 11.93 6.67
C ASP A 286 58.65 10.64 7.16
N SER A 287 58.47 9.63 6.29
CA SER A 287 57.92 8.31 6.61
C SER A 287 58.98 7.20 6.66
N VAL A 288 60.25 7.51 6.39
CA VAL A 288 61.36 6.56 6.25
C VAL A 288 62.69 7.14 6.79
N ALA A 289 63.01 6.83 8.06
CA ALA A 289 64.18 7.29 8.84
C ALA A 289 65.60 6.93 8.30
N SER A 290 65.71 6.54 7.03
CA SER A 290 66.96 6.39 6.27
C SER A 290 67.04 7.30 5.05
N ILE A 291 66.00 8.11 4.80
CA ILE A 291 65.94 9.21 3.86
C ILE A 291 66.07 10.48 4.71
N ASN A 292 67.04 11.34 4.40
CA ASN A 292 67.30 12.63 5.06
C ASN A 292 68.61 13.23 4.48
N PRO A 293 68.87 14.54 4.64
CA PRO A 293 70.08 15.22 4.11
C PRO A 293 71.46 14.73 4.59
N ALA A 294 71.53 13.67 5.41
CA ALA A 294 72.77 13.05 5.87
C ALA A 294 72.90 11.56 5.51
N ALA A 295 71.95 11.00 4.75
CA ALA A 295 71.95 9.62 4.30
C ALA A 295 73.04 9.34 3.24
N THR A 296 72.91 8.23 2.54
CA THR A 296 73.73 7.90 1.36
C THR A 296 72.81 7.24 0.37
N GLU A 297 72.75 7.78 -0.83
CA GLU A 297 71.91 7.28 -1.91
C GLU A 297 72.15 5.79 -2.18
N VAL A 298 71.06 5.03 -2.35
CA VAL A 298 71.01 3.62 -2.70
C VAL A 298 70.03 3.39 -3.84
N CYS A 299 70.14 2.24 -4.51
CA CYS A 299 69.23 1.89 -5.60
C CYS A 299 67.83 1.49 -5.11
N ASP A 300 67.00 2.46 -4.74
CA ASP A 300 65.59 2.28 -4.41
C ASP A 300 64.63 3.28 -5.08
N SER A 301 65.15 4.14 -5.97
CA SER A 301 64.41 5.19 -6.67
C SER A 301 63.77 6.26 -5.79
N VAL A 302 64.32 6.47 -4.58
CA VAL A 302 64.03 7.61 -3.71
C VAL A 302 65.30 8.42 -3.49
N ASP A 303 65.17 9.75 -3.45
CA ASP A 303 66.25 10.70 -3.13
C ASP A 303 66.62 10.54 -1.64
N ASN A 304 67.46 9.57 -1.30
CA ASN A 304 67.72 9.23 0.09
C ASN A 304 68.49 10.37 0.79
N ASP A 305 69.41 11.07 0.10
CA ASP A 305 70.19 12.17 0.70
C ASP A 305 69.64 13.59 0.46
N CYS A 306 68.38 13.68 -0.02
CA CYS A 306 67.59 14.90 -0.24
C CYS A 306 68.34 16.01 -1.02
N ASP A 307 69.16 15.60 -1.98
CA ASP A 307 70.03 16.43 -2.83
C ASP A 307 69.36 16.85 -4.15
N THR A 308 68.22 16.23 -4.49
CA THR A 308 67.44 16.29 -5.75
C THR A 308 67.98 15.46 -6.91
N LEU A 309 68.97 14.61 -6.65
CA LEU A 309 69.45 13.57 -7.57
C LEU A 309 69.03 12.20 -7.03
N VAL A 310 68.67 11.28 -7.94
CA VAL A 310 68.14 9.96 -7.57
C VAL A 310 68.88 8.87 -8.34
N ASP A 311 69.14 7.73 -7.69
CA ASP A 311 69.66 6.51 -8.30
C ASP A 311 70.89 6.80 -9.21
N ASP A 312 70.80 6.41 -10.49
CA ASP A 312 71.85 6.48 -11.50
C ASP A 312 72.24 7.91 -11.91
N ASP A 313 71.42 8.92 -11.57
CA ASP A 313 71.72 10.34 -11.81
C ASP A 313 72.51 10.99 -10.66
N ASP A 314 72.62 10.34 -9.48
CA ASP A 314 73.37 10.83 -8.33
C ASP A 314 74.85 10.35 -8.28
N PRO A 315 75.84 11.26 -8.14
CA PRO A 315 77.23 10.93 -7.86
C PRO A 315 77.56 10.37 -6.44
N SER A 316 76.66 10.45 -5.47
CA SER A 316 76.81 9.97 -4.07
C SER A 316 76.53 8.46 -3.93
N LEU A 317 75.64 7.91 -4.78
CA LEU A 317 75.18 6.51 -4.88
C LEU A 317 76.17 5.42 -4.45
N ASP A 318 75.73 4.60 -3.48
CA ASP A 318 76.40 3.34 -3.14
C ASP A 318 76.20 2.30 -4.24
N THR A 319 77.15 2.30 -5.17
CA THR A 319 77.31 1.31 -6.26
C THR A 319 77.25 -0.17 -5.85
N SER A 320 77.32 -0.51 -4.55
CA SER A 320 77.12 -1.89 -4.07
C SER A 320 75.65 -2.32 -4.00
N THR A 321 74.71 -1.38 -4.16
CA THR A 321 73.26 -1.62 -4.24
C THR A 321 72.74 -1.79 -5.68
N GLN A 322 73.56 -1.48 -6.70
CA GLN A 322 73.20 -1.63 -8.11
C GLN A 322 72.93 -3.08 -8.51
N SER A 323 71.88 -3.26 -9.32
CA SER A 323 71.54 -4.53 -9.96
C SER A 323 72.36 -4.73 -11.24
N THR A 324 72.57 -5.99 -11.62
CA THR A 324 73.18 -6.34 -12.91
C THR A 324 72.08 -6.52 -13.95
N PHE A 325 72.23 -5.85 -15.09
CA PHE A 325 71.35 -5.97 -16.25
C PHE A 325 72.16 -6.46 -17.46
N TYR A 326 71.54 -7.29 -18.29
CA TYR A 326 72.12 -8.01 -19.44
C TYR A 326 71.52 -7.44 -20.72
N ALA A 327 72.30 -7.34 -21.79
CA ALA A 327 71.83 -6.76 -23.04
C ALA A 327 70.68 -7.61 -23.60
N ASP A 328 69.64 -6.91 -24.05
CA ASP A 328 68.44 -7.46 -24.70
C ASP A 328 68.34 -6.77 -26.06
N ALA A 329 68.83 -7.45 -27.10
CA ALA A 329 69.07 -6.87 -28.41
C ALA A 329 67.96 -7.16 -29.44
N ASP A 330 67.10 -8.13 -29.18
CA ASP A 330 65.90 -8.43 -29.98
C ASP A 330 64.56 -8.02 -29.31
N VAL A 331 64.59 -7.71 -28.01
CA VAL A 331 63.52 -7.11 -27.20
C VAL A 331 62.42 -8.11 -26.79
N ASP A 332 62.82 -9.27 -26.27
CA ASP A 332 61.90 -10.30 -25.76
C ASP A 332 61.74 -10.35 -24.22
N GLY A 333 62.71 -9.80 -23.48
CA GLY A 333 62.70 -9.76 -22.00
C GLY A 333 63.78 -10.61 -21.33
N PHE A 334 64.51 -11.44 -22.10
CA PHE A 334 65.71 -12.16 -21.69
C PHE A 334 66.95 -11.47 -22.29
N GLY A 335 68.15 -11.87 -21.88
CA GLY A 335 69.36 -11.18 -22.33
C GLY A 335 70.67 -11.94 -22.17
N ASP A 336 71.68 -11.54 -22.94
CA ASP A 336 72.98 -12.21 -23.04
C ASP A 336 73.79 -12.14 -21.73
N ALA A 337 73.92 -13.29 -21.05
CA ALA A 337 74.78 -13.47 -19.88
C ALA A 337 76.23 -12.94 -20.04
N THR A 338 76.72 -12.84 -21.27
CA THR A 338 78.08 -12.40 -21.61
C THR A 338 78.21 -10.89 -21.84
N SER A 339 77.09 -10.16 -21.87
CA SER A 339 77.02 -8.71 -22.15
C SER A 339 76.20 -7.98 -21.09
N SER A 340 76.82 -7.51 -20.00
CA SER A 340 76.10 -6.88 -18.88
C SER A 340 76.67 -5.54 -18.38
N THR A 341 75.83 -4.80 -17.66
CA THR A 341 76.12 -3.53 -16.98
C THR A 341 75.54 -3.51 -15.56
N LEU A 342 76.01 -2.60 -14.71
CA LEU A 342 75.37 -2.27 -13.43
C LEU A 342 74.58 -0.97 -13.56
N ALA A 343 73.43 -0.90 -12.90
CA ALA A 343 72.58 0.29 -12.73
C ALA A 343 71.60 0.08 -11.57
N CYS A 344 70.93 1.13 -11.10
CA CYS A 344 69.76 1.01 -10.23
C CYS A 344 68.52 0.67 -11.05
N SER A 345 68.29 1.44 -12.11
CA SER A 345 67.17 1.28 -13.04
C SER A 345 67.58 0.49 -14.28
N GLN A 346 66.66 -0.30 -14.85
CA GLN A 346 66.90 -1.11 -16.04
C GLN A 346 67.28 -0.23 -17.25
N PRO A 347 68.53 -0.29 -17.77
CA PRO A 347 68.94 0.55 -18.89
C PRO A 347 68.23 0.16 -20.19
N ALA A 348 67.95 1.13 -21.06
CA ALA A 348 67.29 0.87 -22.33
C ALA A 348 68.12 -0.09 -23.22
N GLY A 349 67.52 -1.24 -23.60
CA GLY A 349 68.19 -2.33 -24.33
C GLY A 349 68.94 -3.31 -23.43
N TYR A 350 68.58 -3.38 -22.16
CA TYR A 350 69.03 -4.38 -21.20
C TYR A 350 67.84 -4.86 -20.35
N VAL A 351 67.93 -6.07 -19.78
CA VAL A 351 66.96 -6.70 -18.87
C VAL A 351 67.66 -7.31 -17.64
N SER A 352 66.92 -7.72 -16.61
CA SER A 352 67.51 -8.33 -15.41
C SER A 352 67.76 -9.83 -15.53
N ASP A 353 67.09 -10.51 -16.48
CA ASP A 353 67.34 -11.91 -16.77
C ASP A 353 68.59 -12.08 -17.65
N SER A 354 69.26 -13.22 -17.53
CA SER A 354 70.52 -13.54 -18.21
C SER A 354 70.49 -14.89 -18.94
N THR A 355 69.30 -15.47 -19.08
CA THR A 355 69.15 -16.88 -19.42
C THR A 355 68.91 -17.15 -20.91
N ASP A 356 68.86 -16.09 -21.72
CA ASP A 356 68.77 -16.15 -23.18
C ASP A 356 69.94 -16.92 -23.83
N CYS A 357 69.61 -17.77 -24.80
CA CYS A 357 70.57 -18.56 -25.59
C CYS A 357 70.81 -18.04 -27.03
N ASP A 358 69.96 -17.14 -27.57
CA ASP A 358 70.18 -16.39 -28.83
C ASP A 358 69.51 -14.99 -28.81
N ASP A 359 70.19 -14.02 -28.16
CA ASP A 359 69.99 -12.54 -28.11
C ASP A 359 70.00 -11.84 -29.50
N SER A 360 69.49 -12.53 -30.52
CA SER A 360 69.21 -12.02 -31.85
C SER A 360 67.88 -12.54 -32.43
N SER A 361 67.14 -13.34 -31.67
CA SER A 361 65.89 -14.00 -32.04
C SER A 361 64.90 -14.06 -30.86
N ALA A 362 64.02 -13.05 -30.77
CA ALA A 362 62.93 -12.86 -29.79
C ALA A 362 61.83 -13.97 -29.71
N SER A 363 62.12 -15.17 -30.18
CA SER A 363 61.33 -16.39 -30.05
C SER A 363 62.12 -17.54 -29.43
N VAL A 364 63.39 -17.31 -29.07
CA VAL A 364 64.34 -18.30 -28.54
C VAL A 364 64.75 -17.85 -27.14
N TYR A 365 64.03 -18.31 -26.13
CA TYR A 365 64.25 -17.89 -24.74
C TYR A 365 63.77 -18.94 -23.74
N PRO A 366 64.29 -18.92 -22.50
CA PRO A 366 63.90 -19.83 -21.42
C PRO A 366 62.39 -19.97 -21.18
N GLY A 367 61.86 -21.14 -21.51
CA GLY A 367 60.43 -21.43 -21.41
C GLY A 367 59.58 -20.76 -22.50
N ALA A 368 60.19 -20.47 -23.65
CA ALA A 368 59.46 -20.31 -24.90
C ALA A 368 58.65 -21.57 -25.23
N THR A 369 57.84 -21.49 -26.28
CA THR A 369 57.16 -22.68 -26.79
C THR A 369 58.10 -23.36 -27.78
N GLU A 370 58.60 -24.54 -27.43
CA GLU A 370 59.38 -25.39 -28.34
C GLU A 370 58.54 -25.80 -29.56
N TYR A 371 59.16 -25.79 -30.74
CA TYR A 371 58.57 -26.29 -32.00
C TYR A 371 59.55 -27.23 -32.69
N CYS A 372 59.03 -28.20 -33.45
CA CYS A 372 59.78 -29.15 -34.27
C CYS A 372 60.45 -28.47 -35.50
N ASN A 373 61.39 -27.57 -35.26
CA ASN A 373 61.96 -26.64 -36.25
C ASN A 373 63.49 -26.72 -36.42
N GLY A 374 64.20 -27.48 -35.58
CA GLY A 374 65.65 -27.67 -35.57
C GLY A 374 66.44 -26.70 -34.70
N TYR A 375 65.77 -25.99 -33.79
CA TYR A 375 66.34 -25.05 -32.81
C TYR A 375 65.88 -25.44 -31.40
N ASP A 376 66.72 -25.13 -30.41
CA ASP A 376 66.43 -25.19 -28.97
C ASP A 376 65.74 -23.84 -28.65
N ASP A 377 64.42 -23.75 -28.87
CA ASP A 377 63.67 -22.50 -28.75
C ASP A 377 63.48 -22.15 -27.26
N ASP A 378 63.28 -23.15 -26.39
CA ASP A 378 63.04 -22.92 -24.95
C ASP A 378 64.31 -22.87 -24.07
N CYS A 379 65.49 -22.99 -24.67
CA CYS A 379 66.82 -22.89 -24.07
C CYS A 379 67.10 -23.90 -22.93
N ASP A 380 66.38 -25.03 -22.85
CA ASP A 380 66.61 -26.06 -21.82
C ASP A 380 67.83 -26.98 -22.11
N GLY A 381 68.23 -27.05 -23.38
CA GLY A 381 69.41 -27.75 -23.88
C GLY A 381 69.16 -29.09 -24.59
N ASP A 382 67.91 -29.54 -24.70
CA ASP A 382 67.49 -30.51 -25.72
C ASP A 382 67.04 -29.75 -27.01
N THR A 383 66.49 -30.43 -28.03
CA THR A 383 66.16 -29.80 -29.34
C THR A 383 65.13 -30.65 -30.05
N ASP A 384 64.01 -30.06 -30.48
CA ASP A 384 62.88 -30.77 -31.09
C ASP A 384 62.36 -31.92 -30.19
N GLU A 385 62.08 -31.65 -28.91
CA GLU A 385 61.63 -32.70 -27.98
C GLU A 385 60.13 -33.06 -28.07
N ASP A 386 59.75 -34.23 -27.57
CA ASP A 386 58.40 -34.81 -27.56
C ASP A 386 57.32 -33.89 -26.94
N SER A 387 57.70 -32.82 -26.22
CA SER A 387 56.79 -31.83 -25.62
C SER A 387 56.50 -30.61 -26.52
N ALA A 388 57.20 -30.48 -27.65
CA ALA A 388 57.04 -29.38 -28.60
C ALA A 388 55.59 -29.19 -29.06
N ALA A 389 55.16 -27.94 -29.23
CA ALA A 389 53.75 -27.60 -29.42
C ALA A 389 53.17 -28.03 -30.79
N ASP A 390 54.02 -28.35 -31.76
CA ASP A 390 53.65 -28.97 -33.03
C ASP A 390 54.21 -30.40 -33.21
N ALA A 391 54.69 -31.02 -32.12
CA ALA A 391 54.94 -32.46 -32.09
C ALA A 391 53.66 -33.22 -32.46
N SER A 392 53.78 -34.17 -33.38
CA SER A 392 52.63 -34.88 -33.93
C SER A 392 52.32 -36.08 -33.05
N THR A 393 51.03 -36.33 -32.80
CA THR A 393 50.58 -37.60 -32.22
C THR A 393 50.51 -38.64 -33.32
N TRP A 394 51.14 -39.78 -33.07
CA TRP A 394 51.18 -40.95 -33.94
C TRP A 394 50.54 -42.13 -33.21
N TYR A 395 49.90 -43.04 -33.93
CA TYR A 395 49.09 -44.14 -33.42
C TYR A 395 49.61 -45.46 -33.96
N ALA A 396 49.71 -46.49 -33.13
CA ALA A 396 50.28 -47.78 -33.53
C ALA A 396 49.48 -48.39 -34.71
N ASP A 397 50.19 -48.98 -35.67
CA ASP A 397 49.67 -49.67 -36.87
C ASP A 397 50.28 -51.10 -36.87
N ASP A 398 49.67 -52.00 -36.10
CA ASP A 398 50.20 -53.34 -35.76
C ASP A 398 49.89 -54.36 -36.87
N ASP A 399 48.91 -54.09 -37.74
CA ASP A 399 48.55 -54.94 -38.88
C ASP A 399 48.97 -54.43 -40.29
N GLY A 400 49.23 -53.13 -40.44
CA GLY A 400 49.82 -52.52 -41.64
C GLY A 400 48.83 -51.97 -42.67
N ASP A 401 47.62 -51.59 -42.28
CA ASP A 401 46.60 -51.05 -43.21
C ASP A 401 46.64 -49.53 -43.42
N SER A 402 47.40 -48.81 -42.57
CA SER A 402 47.63 -47.35 -42.51
C SER A 402 46.67 -46.52 -41.65
N TYR A 403 45.73 -47.17 -40.94
CA TYR A 403 45.05 -46.61 -39.77
C TYR A 403 45.75 -47.11 -38.49
N GLY A 404 45.39 -46.58 -37.31
CA GLY A 404 46.04 -46.98 -36.07
C GLY A 404 45.25 -46.72 -34.79
N ASP A 405 45.62 -47.43 -33.72
CA ASP A 405 44.89 -47.46 -32.44
C ASP A 405 44.99 -46.14 -31.67
N ALA A 406 43.85 -45.44 -31.52
CA ALA A 406 43.71 -44.25 -30.68
C ALA A 406 44.14 -44.44 -29.20
N SER A 407 44.26 -45.69 -28.73
CA SER A 407 44.64 -46.07 -27.37
C SER A 407 46.11 -46.45 -27.19
N ASP A 408 46.87 -46.66 -28.27
CA ASP A 408 48.33 -46.83 -28.27
C ASP A 408 48.99 -45.73 -29.14
N SER A 409 49.11 -44.54 -28.54
CA SER A 409 49.64 -43.34 -29.18
C SER A 409 51.00 -42.92 -28.60
N ASP A 410 51.90 -42.46 -29.46
CA ASP A 410 53.17 -41.81 -29.11
C ASP A 410 53.18 -40.35 -29.64
N VAL A 411 53.96 -39.46 -29.02
CA VAL A 411 54.08 -38.06 -29.46
C VAL A 411 55.54 -37.78 -29.80
N ASP A 412 55.81 -37.43 -31.06
CA ASP A 412 57.16 -37.27 -31.60
C ASP A 412 57.12 -36.26 -32.77
N CYS A 413 58.19 -35.48 -32.94
CA CYS A 413 58.38 -34.59 -34.08
C CYS A 413 58.54 -35.36 -35.42
N ASP A 414 59.10 -36.58 -35.39
CA ASP A 414 59.28 -37.47 -36.55
C ASP A 414 58.43 -38.74 -36.40
N GLN A 415 57.92 -39.31 -37.50
CA GLN A 415 57.08 -40.51 -37.47
C GLN A 415 57.78 -41.73 -36.83
N PRO A 416 57.29 -42.28 -35.69
CA PRO A 416 57.83 -43.49 -35.09
C PRO A 416 57.61 -44.72 -35.99
N SER A 417 58.56 -45.67 -35.93
CA SER A 417 58.52 -46.86 -36.78
C SER A 417 57.44 -47.85 -36.33
N GLY A 418 56.35 -47.93 -37.09
CA GLY A 418 55.18 -48.77 -36.76
C GLY A 418 54.00 -47.97 -36.20
N TYR A 419 54.02 -46.65 -36.39
CA TYR A 419 52.93 -45.75 -36.05
C TYR A 419 52.54 -44.93 -37.30
N VAL A 420 51.28 -44.48 -37.37
CA VAL A 420 50.71 -43.64 -38.43
C VAL A 420 50.03 -42.40 -37.85
N SER A 421 49.70 -41.41 -38.68
CA SER A 421 49.08 -40.16 -38.22
C SER A 421 47.56 -40.22 -38.09
N ASP A 422 46.93 -41.31 -38.55
CA ASP A 422 45.48 -41.49 -38.55
C ASP A 422 45.07 -42.42 -37.41
N SER A 423 44.21 -41.95 -36.52
CA SER A 423 43.90 -42.59 -35.22
C SER A 423 42.59 -43.37 -35.23
N THR A 424 42.11 -43.72 -36.42
CA THR A 424 40.69 -44.03 -36.63
C THR A 424 40.43 -45.52 -36.79
N ASP A 425 41.41 -46.37 -36.46
CA ASP A 425 41.23 -47.81 -36.38
C ASP A 425 40.50 -48.21 -35.08
N CYS A 426 39.56 -49.14 -35.19
CA CYS A 426 38.80 -49.72 -34.08
C CYS A 426 39.14 -51.19 -33.79
N ASP A 427 39.94 -51.87 -34.63
CA ASP A 427 40.58 -53.18 -34.40
C ASP A 427 41.93 -53.26 -35.15
N ASP A 428 42.97 -52.60 -34.61
CA ASP A 428 44.41 -52.58 -35.03
C ASP A 428 45.09 -53.97 -35.07
N THR A 429 44.30 -55.05 -35.06
CA THR A 429 44.74 -56.42 -35.31
C THR A 429 44.13 -57.03 -36.58
N ASN A 430 43.32 -56.27 -37.32
CA ASN A 430 42.48 -56.72 -38.42
C ASN A 430 42.26 -55.65 -39.53
N ALA A 431 43.21 -55.57 -40.47
CA ALA A 431 43.31 -54.79 -41.73
C ALA A 431 42.11 -54.80 -42.71
N SER A 432 40.92 -55.12 -42.26
CA SER A 432 39.64 -55.08 -42.96
C SER A 432 38.55 -54.40 -42.11
N VAL A 433 38.92 -53.85 -40.94
CA VAL A 433 38.09 -53.07 -40.02
C VAL A 433 38.77 -51.72 -39.88
N ASN A 434 38.31 -50.71 -40.64
CA ASN A 434 38.89 -49.36 -40.69
C ASN A 434 37.96 -48.41 -41.46
N PRO A 435 38.07 -47.08 -41.34
CA PRO A 435 37.17 -46.10 -42.00
C PRO A 435 37.22 -45.98 -43.52
N ALA A 436 37.80 -46.96 -44.21
CA ALA A 436 37.67 -47.14 -45.65
C ALA A 436 37.15 -48.55 -46.03
N ALA A 437 36.67 -49.32 -45.07
CA ALA A 437 35.95 -50.57 -45.29
C ALA A 437 34.54 -50.31 -45.88
N ASP A 438 33.86 -51.39 -46.29
CA ASP A 438 32.44 -51.37 -46.62
C ASP A 438 31.69 -52.04 -45.45
N GLU A 439 30.62 -51.44 -44.91
CA GLU A 439 29.80 -52.01 -43.83
C GLU A 439 28.87 -53.16 -44.32
N TYR A 440 28.65 -54.18 -43.48
CA TYR A 440 27.82 -55.36 -43.80
C TYR A 440 26.88 -55.77 -42.65
N CYS A 441 25.60 -55.93 -42.94
CA CYS A 441 24.55 -56.46 -42.03
C CYS A 441 24.79 -57.91 -41.52
N SER A 442 25.86 -58.56 -41.99
CA SER A 442 26.19 -59.95 -41.69
C SER A 442 27.40 -60.11 -40.77
N THR A 443 28.07 -59.02 -40.38
CA THR A 443 29.08 -58.99 -39.32
C THR A 443 28.43 -58.71 -37.97
N ALA A 444 29.24 -58.57 -36.91
CA ALA A 444 28.77 -58.33 -35.54
C ALA A 444 29.69 -57.36 -34.79
N TYR A 445 30.45 -56.61 -35.56
CA TYR A 445 31.41 -55.59 -35.20
C TYR A 445 31.23 -54.46 -36.24
N ASP A 446 31.75 -53.30 -35.90
CA ASP A 446 31.77 -52.09 -36.72
C ASP A 446 32.86 -52.30 -37.78
N ASP A 447 32.54 -52.41 -39.07
CA ASP A 447 33.57 -52.68 -40.11
C ASP A 447 34.25 -51.37 -40.55
N ASP A 448 33.56 -50.22 -40.57
CA ASP A 448 34.13 -48.93 -40.97
C ASP A 448 34.40 -47.91 -39.83
N CYS A 449 34.32 -48.37 -38.58
CA CYS A 449 34.74 -47.65 -37.38
C CYS A 449 34.05 -46.28 -37.17
N ASP A 450 32.86 -46.08 -37.75
CA ASP A 450 32.05 -44.87 -37.61
C ASP A 450 31.40 -44.76 -36.21
N GLY A 451 31.22 -45.91 -35.53
CA GLY A 451 30.57 -46.05 -34.23
C GLY A 451 29.21 -46.75 -34.26
N VAL A 452 28.69 -47.13 -35.44
CA VAL A 452 27.38 -47.75 -35.65
C VAL A 452 27.51 -49.13 -36.28
N VAL A 453 27.42 -50.16 -35.43
CA VAL A 453 27.40 -51.56 -35.89
C VAL A 453 26.10 -51.86 -36.66
N ASN A 454 26.22 -52.28 -37.91
CA ASN A 454 25.16 -52.68 -38.86
C ASN A 454 24.25 -51.50 -39.31
N GLU A 455 24.83 -50.56 -40.07
CA GLU A 455 24.17 -49.36 -40.61
C GLU A 455 23.11 -49.60 -41.71
N ASP A 456 22.25 -48.60 -41.93
CA ASP A 456 21.15 -48.66 -42.90
C ASP A 456 21.60 -48.44 -44.37
N ASP A 457 22.86 -48.10 -44.64
CA ASP A 457 23.45 -48.10 -45.99
C ASP A 457 24.44 -49.25 -46.26
N ALA A 458 24.54 -50.20 -45.33
CA ALA A 458 25.33 -51.42 -45.46
C ALA A 458 25.01 -52.20 -46.75
N VAL A 459 26.03 -52.87 -47.29
CA VAL A 459 26.02 -53.42 -48.66
C VAL A 459 24.98 -54.54 -48.89
N ASP A 460 24.54 -55.21 -47.82
CA ASP A 460 23.57 -56.32 -47.83
C ASP A 460 22.28 -56.07 -47.02
N THR A 461 21.85 -54.81 -46.91
CA THR A 461 20.55 -54.42 -46.32
C THR A 461 19.33 -55.13 -46.93
N SER A 462 18.31 -55.31 -46.09
CA SER A 462 17.00 -55.85 -46.48
C SER A 462 15.98 -54.73 -46.60
N THR A 463 15.02 -54.87 -47.53
CA THR A 463 13.91 -53.92 -47.67
C THR A 463 12.79 -54.25 -46.71
N PHE A 464 12.38 -53.25 -45.93
CA PHE A 464 11.20 -53.24 -45.08
C PHE A 464 10.20 -52.18 -45.60
N TYR A 465 8.97 -52.26 -45.14
CA TYR A 465 7.82 -51.45 -45.59
C TYR A 465 7.21 -50.79 -44.36
N ALA A 466 6.79 -49.53 -44.45
CA ALA A 466 6.22 -48.82 -43.31
C ALA A 466 4.97 -49.55 -42.79
N ASP A 467 4.86 -49.64 -41.47
CA ASP A 467 3.76 -50.20 -40.68
C ASP A 467 3.36 -49.09 -39.71
N ALA A 468 2.58 -48.13 -40.20
CA ALA A 468 2.30 -46.87 -39.53
C ALA A 468 1.09 -46.93 -38.57
N ASP A 469 0.28 -47.98 -38.65
CA ASP A 469 -0.80 -48.26 -37.70
C ASP A 469 -0.51 -49.41 -36.70
N GLY A 470 0.43 -50.31 -37.02
CA GLY A 470 0.97 -51.33 -36.11
C GLY A 470 0.35 -52.73 -36.26
N ASP A 471 -0.31 -53.07 -37.37
CA ASP A 471 -0.94 -54.39 -37.56
C ASP A 471 -0.01 -55.52 -38.06
N SER A 472 1.22 -55.17 -38.46
CA SER A 472 2.29 -56.02 -39.01
C SER A 472 2.25 -56.32 -40.51
N TYR A 473 1.40 -55.65 -41.29
CA TYR A 473 1.56 -55.46 -42.73
C TYR A 473 2.17 -54.07 -43.00
N GLY A 474 2.36 -53.71 -44.27
CA GLY A 474 2.93 -52.39 -44.57
C GLY A 474 2.90 -51.95 -46.03
N ASP A 475 3.04 -50.63 -46.25
CA ASP A 475 2.89 -49.99 -47.56
C ASP A 475 4.06 -50.32 -48.50
N ALA A 476 3.76 -51.04 -49.59
CA ALA A 476 4.68 -51.30 -50.70
C ALA A 476 5.28 -50.03 -51.36
N SER A 477 4.69 -48.85 -51.13
CA SER A 477 5.12 -47.55 -51.64
C SER A 477 6.07 -46.80 -50.71
N VAL A 478 6.09 -47.12 -49.41
CA VAL A 478 6.98 -46.52 -48.39
C VAL A 478 7.95 -47.57 -47.89
N THR A 479 9.08 -47.69 -48.59
CA THR A 479 10.14 -48.65 -48.26
C THR A 479 11.28 -48.02 -47.49
N ASP A 480 11.83 -48.76 -46.54
CA ASP A 480 13.13 -48.47 -45.91
C ASP A 480 14.11 -49.63 -46.15
N ALA A 481 15.40 -49.33 -46.26
CA ALA A 481 16.45 -50.32 -46.47
C ALA A 481 17.35 -50.33 -45.24
N ALA A 482 17.37 -51.45 -44.52
CA ALA A 482 18.00 -51.52 -43.20
C ALA A 482 18.55 -52.93 -42.93
N CYS A 483 19.42 -53.07 -41.93
CA CYS A 483 19.88 -54.39 -41.47
C CYS A 483 18.83 -55.12 -40.62
N THR A 484 17.93 -54.39 -39.97
CA THR A 484 16.80 -54.94 -39.21
C THR A 484 15.55 -54.08 -39.39
N ALA A 485 14.36 -54.64 -39.13
CA ALA A 485 13.11 -53.90 -39.23
C ALA A 485 13.09 -52.74 -38.21
N GLY A 486 13.05 -51.50 -38.72
CA GLY A 486 12.92 -50.30 -37.91
C GLY A 486 11.60 -50.25 -37.13
N THR A 487 11.50 -49.36 -36.15
CA THR A 487 10.23 -49.18 -35.41
C THR A 487 9.17 -48.56 -36.32
N GLY A 488 8.09 -49.29 -36.58
CA GLY A 488 7.07 -48.90 -37.57
C GLY A 488 7.42 -49.33 -38.99
N TYR A 489 8.16 -50.42 -39.15
CA TYR A 489 8.42 -51.08 -40.43
C TYR A 489 8.38 -52.61 -40.29
N VAL A 490 7.93 -53.31 -41.33
CA VAL A 490 7.86 -54.78 -41.39
C VAL A 490 8.34 -55.35 -42.73
N SER A 491 8.45 -56.68 -42.82
CA SER A 491 8.93 -57.36 -44.02
C SER A 491 7.84 -57.75 -45.03
N ASP A 492 6.56 -57.64 -44.64
CA ASP A 492 5.43 -57.84 -45.54
C ASP A 492 5.04 -56.51 -46.20
N SER A 493 4.44 -56.57 -47.39
CA SER A 493 4.21 -55.41 -48.29
C SER A 493 2.82 -55.45 -48.92
N THR A 494 1.88 -56.08 -48.21
CA THR A 494 0.58 -56.48 -48.75
C THR A 494 -0.59 -55.68 -48.20
N ASP A 495 -0.30 -54.65 -47.40
CA ASP A 495 -1.26 -53.68 -46.89
C ASP A 495 -1.86 -52.81 -48.02
N CYS A 496 -3.15 -52.48 -47.89
CA CYS A 496 -3.86 -51.59 -48.80
C CYS A 496 -4.28 -50.24 -48.17
N ASP A 497 -4.23 -50.06 -46.84
CA ASP A 497 -4.34 -48.79 -46.12
C ASP A 497 -3.55 -48.79 -44.79
N ASP A 498 -2.23 -48.55 -44.91
CA ASP A 498 -1.20 -48.34 -43.85
C ASP A 498 -1.51 -47.16 -42.87
N THR A 499 -2.77 -46.74 -42.78
CA THR A 499 -3.25 -45.79 -41.77
C THR A 499 -4.34 -46.37 -40.86
N SER A 500 -4.72 -47.64 -41.05
CA SER A 500 -5.84 -48.30 -40.38
C SER A 500 -5.58 -49.79 -40.09
N ALA A 501 -5.16 -50.10 -38.86
CA ALA A 501 -4.85 -51.45 -38.33
C ALA A 501 -6.02 -52.48 -38.30
N SER A 502 -7.11 -52.20 -39.02
CA SER A 502 -8.20 -53.13 -39.33
C SER A 502 -8.27 -53.51 -40.81
N VAL A 503 -7.45 -52.89 -41.67
CA VAL A 503 -7.47 -52.99 -43.14
C VAL A 503 -6.21 -53.71 -43.60
N TYR A 504 -6.26 -55.03 -43.73
CA TYR A 504 -5.11 -55.86 -44.08
C TYR A 504 -5.50 -57.20 -44.69
N PRO A 505 -4.59 -57.87 -45.44
CA PRO A 505 -4.80 -59.18 -46.03
C PRO A 505 -5.48 -60.23 -45.13
N GLY A 506 -6.76 -60.49 -45.39
CA GLY A 506 -7.57 -61.44 -44.63
C GLY A 506 -7.99 -60.94 -43.24
N ALA A 507 -8.26 -59.64 -43.10
CA ALA A 507 -9.01 -59.05 -41.99
C ALA A 507 -10.46 -59.57 -41.93
N THR A 508 -11.36 -58.80 -41.34
CA THR A 508 -12.79 -59.15 -41.25
C THR A 508 -13.58 -58.05 -41.92
N GLU A 509 -14.24 -58.38 -43.03
CA GLU A 509 -15.08 -57.46 -43.79
C GLU A 509 -16.25 -56.89 -42.98
N TYR A 510 -16.47 -55.59 -43.15
CA TYR A 510 -17.64 -54.84 -42.69
C TYR A 510 -18.18 -53.96 -43.82
N CYS A 511 -19.49 -53.72 -43.83
CA CYS A 511 -20.15 -52.83 -44.77
C CYS A 511 -19.84 -51.34 -44.46
N ASN A 512 -18.62 -50.89 -44.72
CA ASN A 512 -18.10 -49.59 -44.30
C ASN A 512 -17.54 -48.72 -45.45
N GLY A 513 -17.49 -49.23 -46.69
CA GLY A 513 -16.94 -48.55 -47.86
C GLY A 513 -15.43 -48.73 -48.07
N VAL A 514 -14.81 -49.67 -47.35
CA VAL A 514 -13.39 -50.04 -47.41
C VAL A 514 -13.29 -51.52 -47.81
N ASP A 515 -12.21 -51.85 -48.51
CA ASP A 515 -11.75 -53.22 -48.80
C ASP A 515 -10.91 -53.62 -47.59
N ASP A 516 -11.56 -54.05 -46.48
CA ASP A 516 -10.91 -54.30 -45.18
C ASP A 516 -9.91 -55.47 -45.28
N ASP A 517 -10.18 -56.49 -46.10
CA ASP A 517 -9.38 -57.70 -46.23
C ASP A 517 -8.37 -57.69 -47.41
N CYS A 518 -8.35 -56.58 -48.17
CA CYS A 518 -7.46 -56.28 -49.29
C CYS A 518 -7.53 -57.26 -50.49
N ASP A 519 -8.66 -57.95 -50.72
CA ASP A 519 -8.81 -58.88 -51.86
C ASP A 519 -9.24 -58.23 -53.19
N SER A 520 -9.64 -56.95 -53.15
CA SER A 520 -10.15 -56.10 -54.25
C SER A 520 -11.65 -56.10 -54.51
N ASP A 521 -12.48 -56.81 -53.76
CA ASP A 521 -13.94 -56.63 -53.74
C ASP A 521 -14.34 -55.84 -52.46
N THR A 522 -15.03 -54.70 -52.63
CA THR A 522 -15.39 -53.78 -51.52
C THR A 522 -16.82 -54.05 -51.05
N ASP A 523 -17.03 -54.17 -49.73
CA ASP A 523 -18.32 -54.42 -49.07
C ASP A 523 -19.02 -55.73 -49.57
N GLU A 524 -18.51 -56.90 -49.21
CA GLU A 524 -19.06 -58.21 -49.66
C GLU A 524 -20.40 -58.63 -48.99
N ASP A 525 -21.23 -59.41 -49.73
CA ASP A 525 -22.50 -60.00 -49.27
C ASP A 525 -22.39 -60.90 -48.01
N ASP A 526 -21.17 -61.32 -47.60
CA ASP A 526 -20.91 -62.09 -46.38
C ASP A 526 -20.09 -61.36 -45.30
N ALA A 527 -19.95 -60.03 -45.43
CA ALA A 527 -19.48 -59.14 -44.38
C ALA A 527 -20.22 -59.31 -43.04
N VAL A 528 -19.55 -59.03 -41.92
CA VAL A 528 -20.03 -59.43 -40.58
C VAL A 528 -21.27 -58.64 -40.11
N ASP A 529 -21.46 -57.43 -40.62
CA ASP A 529 -22.58 -56.54 -40.31
C ASP A 529 -23.54 -56.29 -41.49
N VAL A 530 -23.48 -57.15 -42.53
CA VAL A 530 -24.37 -57.09 -43.69
C VAL A 530 -25.85 -57.05 -43.28
N ALA A 531 -26.57 -56.07 -43.84
CA ALA A 531 -27.95 -55.81 -43.47
C ALA A 531 -28.91 -56.76 -44.20
N THR A 532 -30.01 -57.11 -43.52
CA THR A 532 -31.17 -57.74 -44.17
C THR A 532 -32.19 -56.64 -44.44
N TRP A 533 -32.59 -56.51 -45.70
CA TRP A 533 -33.56 -55.54 -46.18
C TRP A 533 -34.86 -56.24 -46.56
N TYR A 534 -36.00 -55.57 -46.39
CA TYR A 534 -37.36 -56.08 -46.56
C TYR A 534 -38.07 -55.27 -47.63
N ALA A 535 -38.82 -55.90 -48.54
CA ALA A 535 -39.43 -55.18 -49.65
C ALA A 535 -40.44 -54.14 -49.16
N ASP A 536 -40.38 -52.94 -49.74
CA ASP A 536 -41.27 -51.79 -49.52
C ASP A 536 -41.96 -51.51 -50.86
N ALA A 537 -43.21 -51.95 -50.99
CA ALA A 537 -43.94 -51.97 -52.25
C ALA A 537 -44.89 -50.77 -52.44
N ASP A 538 -45.22 -50.03 -51.39
CA ASP A 538 -46.07 -48.83 -51.44
C ASP A 538 -45.34 -47.50 -51.15
N GLY A 539 -44.20 -47.54 -50.46
CA GLY A 539 -43.26 -46.43 -50.28
C GLY A 539 -43.32 -45.72 -48.93
N ASP A 540 -43.82 -46.33 -47.85
CA ASP A 540 -43.90 -45.67 -46.52
C ASP A 540 -42.65 -45.81 -45.62
N SER A 541 -41.66 -46.60 -46.04
CA SER A 541 -40.41 -46.93 -45.31
C SER A 541 -40.46 -48.12 -44.35
N TYR A 542 -41.57 -48.84 -44.29
CA TYR A 542 -41.70 -50.16 -43.67
C TYR A 542 -41.78 -51.24 -44.78
N GLY A 543 -41.68 -52.52 -44.43
CA GLY A 543 -41.60 -53.57 -45.45
C GLY A 543 -41.88 -54.98 -44.97
N ASP A 544 -42.25 -55.84 -45.93
CA ASP A 544 -42.72 -57.21 -45.71
C ASP A 544 -41.60 -58.14 -45.21
N ALA A 545 -41.72 -58.60 -43.96
CA ALA A 545 -40.88 -59.65 -43.35
C ALA A 545 -40.74 -60.94 -44.18
N SER A 546 -41.65 -61.19 -45.13
CA SER A 546 -41.68 -62.37 -46.00
C SER A 546 -40.85 -62.23 -47.28
N VAL A 547 -40.41 -61.01 -47.64
CA VAL A 547 -39.63 -60.72 -48.86
C VAL A 547 -38.34 -59.99 -48.51
N THR A 548 -37.26 -60.76 -48.30
CA THR A 548 -35.95 -60.24 -47.88
C THR A 548 -34.89 -60.24 -48.99
N ASP A 549 -33.97 -59.29 -48.95
CA ASP A 549 -32.66 -59.34 -49.60
C ASP A 549 -31.53 -59.11 -48.57
N ILE A 550 -30.30 -59.50 -48.89
CA ILE A 550 -29.11 -59.29 -48.03
C ILE A 550 -28.07 -58.58 -48.87
N ASP A 551 -27.68 -57.38 -48.44
CA ASP A 551 -26.79 -56.45 -49.16
C ASP A 551 -26.24 -55.44 -48.15
N CYS A 552 -25.04 -54.90 -48.38
CA CYS A 552 -24.47 -53.84 -47.56
C CYS A 552 -25.22 -52.50 -47.74
N ASP A 553 -25.63 -52.20 -48.98
CA ASP A 553 -26.37 -51.00 -49.35
C ASP A 553 -27.87 -51.30 -49.49
N GLN A 554 -28.74 -50.31 -49.24
CA GLN A 554 -30.20 -50.47 -49.36
C GLN A 554 -30.64 -50.80 -50.80
N PRO A 555 -31.17 -52.01 -51.08
CA PRO A 555 -31.62 -52.35 -52.42
C PRO A 555 -32.85 -51.53 -52.82
N SER A 556 -32.95 -51.17 -54.11
CA SER A 556 -34.03 -50.29 -54.58
C SER A 556 -35.40 -50.98 -54.46
N GLY A 557 -36.26 -50.43 -53.59
CA GLY A 557 -37.57 -51.00 -53.26
C GLY A 557 -37.54 -51.94 -52.05
N TYR A 558 -36.52 -51.83 -51.20
CA TYR A 558 -36.41 -52.50 -49.90
C TYR A 558 -36.00 -51.49 -48.82
N VAL A 559 -36.29 -51.79 -47.56
CA VAL A 559 -36.03 -50.97 -46.36
C VAL A 559 -35.52 -51.83 -45.20
N ALA A 560 -34.93 -51.23 -44.17
CA ALA A 560 -34.37 -51.98 -43.04
C ALA A 560 -35.44 -52.49 -42.04
N SER A 561 -36.66 -51.93 -42.11
CA SER A 561 -37.76 -52.28 -41.22
C SER A 561 -38.55 -53.47 -41.77
N SER A 562 -38.94 -54.41 -40.91
CA SER A 562 -39.63 -55.67 -41.28
C SER A 562 -41.05 -55.78 -40.74
N THR A 563 -41.56 -54.67 -40.24
CA THR A 563 -42.66 -54.66 -39.28
C THR A 563 -43.97 -54.17 -39.87
N ASP A 564 -44.02 -53.96 -41.18
CA ASP A 564 -45.23 -53.63 -41.93
C ASP A 564 -46.26 -54.78 -41.88
N CYS A 565 -47.53 -54.43 -41.64
CA CYS A 565 -48.66 -55.36 -41.61
C CYS A 565 -49.54 -55.33 -42.89
N ASP A 566 -49.44 -54.33 -43.76
CA ASP A 566 -50.04 -54.29 -45.12
C ASP A 566 -49.20 -53.45 -46.12
N ASP A 567 -48.11 -54.05 -46.65
CA ASP A 567 -47.17 -53.64 -47.74
C ASP A 567 -47.86 -53.35 -49.12
N ALA A 568 -49.06 -52.80 -49.08
CA ALA A 568 -49.85 -52.29 -50.18
C ALA A 568 -50.60 -50.99 -49.82
N SER A 569 -50.47 -50.50 -48.59
CA SER A 569 -51.15 -49.35 -48.01
C SER A 569 -50.22 -48.49 -47.13
N ALA A 570 -49.56 -47.51 -47.76
CA ALA A 570 -48.62 -46.52 -47.18
C ALA A 570 -49.16 -45.58 -46.07
N SER A 571 -50.20 -45.99 -45.36
CA SER A 571 -50.76 -45.38 -44.14
C SER A 571 -50.95 -46.40 -43.01
N VAL A 572 -50.50 -47.64 -43.19
CA VAL A 572 -50.66 -48.77 -42.28
C VAL A 572 -49.26 -49.27 -41.93
N TYR A 573 -48.65 -48.73 -40.88
CA TYR A 573 -47.27 -49.01 -40.52
C TYR A 573 -47.00 -48.80 -39.02
N PRO A 574 -46.00 -49.49 -38.43
CA PRO A 574 -45.62 -49.34 -37.02
C PRO A 574 -45.41 -47.92 -36.51
N GLY A 575 -46.31 -47.50 -35.61
CA GLY A 575 -46.35 -46.14 -35.06
C GLY A 575 -46.88 -45.09 -36.04
N ALA A 576 -47.80 -45.48 -36.93
CA ALA A 576 -48.76 -44.55 -37.53
C ALA A 576 -49.64 -43.90 -36.46
N ASP A 577 -50.39 -42.87 -36.85
CA ASP A 577 -51.47 -42.36 -36.01
C ASP A 577 -52.65 -43.36 -36.12
N GLU A 578 -53.07 -43.98 -35.02
CA GLU A 578 -54.32 -44.77 -34.96
C GLU A 578 -55.55 -43.88 -35.19
N TYR A 579 -56.57 -44.41 -35.87
CA TYR A 579 -57.85 -43.74 -36.12
C TYR A 579 -59.00 -44.74 -35.96
N CYS A 580 -60.13 -44.31 -35.40
CA CYS A 580 -61.33 -45.11 -35.18
C CYS A 580 -62.04 -45.49 -36.51
N ASN A 581 -61.46 -46.39 -37.31
CA ASN A 581 -61.85 -46.70 -38.68
C ASN A 581 -61.96 -48.20 -39.03
N GLY A 582 -61.51 -49.10 -38.15
CA GLY A 582 -61.57 -50.55 -38.30
C GLY A 582 -60.35 -51.18 -38.97
N VAL A 583 -59.20 -50.49 -38.91
CA VAL A 583 -57.88 -50.95 -39.36
C VAL A 583 -56.92 -50.84 -38.17
N ASP A 584 -56.00 -51.80 -38.08
CA ASP A 584 -54.81 -51.78 -37.23
C ASP A 584 -53.79 -50.97 -38.04
N ASP A 585 -53.85 -49.64 -37.95
CA ASP A 585 -53.06 -48.69 -38.77
C ASP A 585 -51.62 -48.60 -38.25
N ASP A 586 -51.41 -48.76 -36.94
CA ASP A 586 -50.09 -48.75 -36.31
C ASP A 586 -49.45 -50.14 -36.10
N CYS A 587 -50.08 -51.20 -36.61
CA CYS A 587 -49.57 -52.58 -36.67
C CYS A 587 -49.19 -53.20 -35.29
N ASP A 588 -49.72 -52.71 -34.17
CA ASP A 588 -49.41 -53.25 -32.84
C ASP A 588 -50.21 -54.52 -32.48
N SER A 589 -51.21 -54.86 -33.28
CA SER A 589 -52.16 -56.00 -33.19
C SER A 589 -53.43 -55.79 -32.36
N ASP A 590 -53.64 -54.63 -31.76
CA ASP A 590 -54.96 -54.18 -31.33
C ASP A 590 -55.61 -53.37 -32.50
N THR A 591 -56.80 -52.77 -32.35
CA THR A 591 -57.53 -52.16 -33.49
C THR A 591 -58.56 -51.17 -32.97
N ASP A 592 -58.52 -49.92 -33.44
CA ASP A 592 -59.32 -48.81 -32.92
C ASP A 592 -59.05 -48.58 -31.41
N GLU A 593 -57.80 -48.26 -31.06
CA GLU A 593 -57.35 -48.06 -29.66
C GLU A 593 -57.99 -46.85 -28.94
N ASP A 594 -58.04 -46.91 -27.61
CA ASP A 594 -58.59 -45.86 -26.73
C ASP A 594 -57.82 -44.51 -26.81
N ASP A 595 -56.58 -44.50 -27.31
CA ASP A 595 -55.78 -43.29 -27.54
C ASP A 595 -55.62 -42.88 -29.02
N ALA A 596 -56.43 -43.48 -29.91
CA ALA A 596 -56.53 -43.10 -31.33
C ALA A 596 -56.79 -41.59 -31.50
N VAL A 597 -56.27 -41.00 -32.58
CA VAL A 597 -56.22 -39.55 -32.78
C VAL A 597 -57.60 -38.89 -32.89
N ASP A 598 -58.63 -39.64 -33.26
CA ASP A 598 -60.03 -39.22 -33.24
C ASP A 598 -60.93 -39.97 -32.23
N ALA A 599 -60.33 -40.66 -31.25
CA ALA A 599 -61.04 -41.19 -30.09
C ALA A 599 -61.71 -40.04 -29.30
N SER A 600 -62.93 -40.30 -28.82
CA SER A 600 -63.74 -39.27 -28.15
C SER A 600 -63.55 -39.35 -26.64
N THR A 601 -63.49 -38.20 -25.97
CA THR A 601 -63.56 -38.16 -24.50
C THR A 601 -65.01 -38.25 -24.05
N TRP A 602 -65.25 -39.15 -23.10
CA TRP A 602 -66.54 -39.39 -22.48
C TRP A 602 -66.41 -39.18 -20.96
N TYR A 603 -67.49 -38.79 -20.30
CA TYR A 603 -67.56 -38.43 -18.89
C TYR A 603 -68.58 -39.34 -18.21
N TYR A 604 -68.24 -39.89 -17.05
CA TYR A 604 -69.12 -40.82 -16.34
C TYR A 604 -70.41 -40.09 -15.96
N ASP A 605 -71.55 -40.75 -16.16
CA ASP A 605 -72.91 -40.25 -15.93
C ASP A 605 -73.54 -41.15 -14.85
N GLY A 606 -73.36 -40.73 -13.60
CA GLY A 606 -73.57 -41.55 -12.41
C GLY A 606 -75.03 -41.75 -12.02
N ASP A 607 -75.91 -40.84 -12.42
CA ASP A 607 -77.35 -40.86 -12.12
C ASP A 607 -78.26 -40.96 -13.36
N ALA A 608 -77.69 -40.87 -14.57
CA ALA A 608 -78.31 -41.05 -15.88
C ALA A 608 -79.19 -39.88 -16.38
N ASP A 609 -78.77 -38.63 -16.13
CA ASP A 609 -79.46 -37.43 -16.59
C ASP A 609 -79.04 -36.96 -18.01
N GLY A 610 -77.80 -37.25 -18.43
CA GLY A 610 -77.22 -36.91 -19.73
C GLY A 610 -76.02 -35.95 -19.71
N TYR A 611 -75.64 -35.45 -18.53
CA TYR A 611 -74.38 -34.77 -18.22
C TYR A 611 -73.45 -35.74 -17.46
N GLY A 612 -72.23 -35.35 -17.16
CA GLY A 612 -71.29 -36.23 -16.47
C GLY A 612 -70.10 -35.53 -15.84
N ASP A 613 -69.49 -36.19 -14.85
CA ASP A 613 -68.42 -35.64 -14.01
C ASP A 613 -67.14 -35.36 -14.83
N ALA A 614 -66.78 -34.07 -14.94
CA ALA A 614 -65.51 -33.61 -15.52
C ALA A 614 -64.27 -34.29 -14.91
N SER A 615 -64.37 -34.75 -13.65
CA SER A 615 -63.31 -35.39 -12.88
C SER A 615 -63.19 -36.91 -13.13
N VAL A 616 -64.20 -37.53 -13.74
CA VAL A 616 -64.24 -38.96 -14.09
C VAL A 616 -64.53 -39.11 -15.58
N SER A 617 -63.49 -38.92 -16.39
CA SER A 617 -63.52 -39.18 -17.84
C SER A 617 -62.83 -40.48 -18.24
N ASP A 618 -63.22 -40.99 -19.41
CA ASP A 618 -62.56 -42.05 -20.16
C ASP A 618 -62.41 -41.60 -21.62
N VAL A 619 -61.50 -42.19 -22.38
CA VAL A 619 -61.32 -41.90 -23.81
C VAL A 619 -61.47 -43.22 -24.57
N ASP A 620 -62.38 -43.27 -25.55
CA ASP A 620 -62.76 -44.49 -26.27
C ASP A 620 -63.31 -44.07 -27.66
N CYS A 621 -63.06 -44.89 -28.68
CA CYS A 621 -63.61 -44.75 -30.03
C CYS A 621 -65.15 -44.91 -30.05
N ASP A 622 -65.71 -45.79 -29.22
CA ASP A 622 -67.15 -45.99 -29.03
C ASP A 622 -67.58 -45.44 -27.66
N GLN A 623 -68.85 -45.05 -27.50
CA GLN A 623 -69.35 -44.53 -26.21
C GLN A 623 -69.32 -45.61 -25.11
N PRO A 624 -68.57 -45.42 -24.01
CA PRO A 624 -68.56 -46.37 -22.90
C PRO A 624 -69.94 -46.46 -22.23
N THR A 625 -70.21 -47.58 -21.55
CA THR A 625 -71.48 -47.77 -20.86
C THR A 625 -71.50 -46.95 -19.57
N ASP A 626 -72.57 -46.18 -19.36
CA ASP A 626 -72.74 -45.25 -18.24
C ASP A 626 -71.79 -44.03 -18.30
N TYR A 627 -71.44 -43.58 -19.53
CA TYR A 627 -70.71 -42.34 -19.82
C TYR A 627 -71.39 -41.54 -20.95
N VAL A 628 -71.22 -40.22 -20.99
CA VAL A 628 -71.77 -39.26 -21.98
C VAL A 628 -70.71 -38.28 -22.49
N SER A 629 -71.01 -37.48 -23.52
CA SER A 629 -70.03 -36.57 -24.14
C SER A 629 -69.99 -35.15 -23.54
N ASP A 630 -70.91 -34.83 -22.64
CA ASP A 630 -70.97 -33.53 -21.97
C ASP A 630 -70.40 -33.66 -20.55
N SER A 631 -69.60 -32.70 -20.11
CA SER A 631 -68.70 -32.81 -18.95
C SER A 631 -69.03 -31.84 -17.83
N THR A 632 -70.28 -31.37 -17.79
CA THR A 632 -70.62 -30.09 -17.16
C THR A 632 -71.46 -30.24 -15.89
N ASP A 633 -71.62 -31.46 -15.41
CA ASP A 633 -72.26 -31.81 -14.15
C ASP A 633 -71.44 -31.34 -12.92
N CYS A 634 -72.12 -30.85 -11.88
CA CYS A 634 -71.56 -30.43 -10.60
C CYS A 634 -71.84 -31.38 -9.41
N ASP A 635 -72.82 -32.29 -9.50
CA ASP A 635 -73.06 -33.38 -8.54
C ASP A 635 -73.67 -34.63 -9.23
N ASP A 636 -72.80 -35.41 -9.88
CA ASP A 636 -72.98 -36.72 -10.59
C ASP A 636 -73.61 -37.86 -9.75
N ALA A 637 -74.27 -37.51 -8.63
CA ALA A 637 -75.07 -38.36 -7.79
C ALA A 637 -76.54 -37.89 -7.66
N ASP A 638 -76.92 -36.74 -8.22
CA ASP A 638 -78.27 -36.18 -8.16
C ASP A 638 -78.75 -35.55 -9.50
N ALA A 639 -79.50 -36.35 -10.28
CA ALA A 639 -80.03 -36.04 -11.62
C ALA A 639 -80.99 -34.82 -11.74
N ASP A 640 -81.14 -34.02 -10.68
CA ASP A 640 -81.83 -32.73 -10.68
C ASP A 640 -80.81 -31.54 -10.63
N SER A 641 -79.50 -31.80 -10.57
CA SER A 641 -78.38 -30.83 -10.50
C SER A 641 -77.47 -30.90 -11.74
N TYR A 642 -77.76 -30.08 -12.76
CA TYR A 642 -77.02 -30.06 -14.03
C TYR A 642 -77.12 -28.67 -14.69
N PRO A 643 -76.25 -28.32 -15.66
CA PRO A 643 -76.27 -27.03 -16.33
C PRO A 643 -77.63 -26.60 -16.89
N LEU A 644 -78.11 -25.44 -16.43
CA LEU A 644 -79.45 -24.91 -16.73
C LEU A 644 -80.61 -25.73 -16.14
N ALA A 645 -80.38 -26.49 -15.06
CA ALA A 645 -81.44 -27.02 -14.22
C ALA A 645 -82.27 -25.87 -13.63
N PRO A 646 -83.57 -26.09 -13.33
CA PRO A 646 -84.37 -25.05 -12.68
C PRO A 646 -84.04 -24.96 -11.19
N GLU A 647 -83.41 -23.84 -10.80
CA GLU A 647 -83.08 -23.53 -9.41
C GLU A 647 -84.29 -23.55 -8.46
N THR A 648 -84.00 -23.91 -7.20
CA THR A 648 -84.94 -23.90 -6.06
C THR A 648 -84.43 -22.89 -5.03
N PRO A 649 -84.88 -21.62 -5.07
CA PRO A 649 -84.30 -20.54 -4.28
C PRO A 649 -84.11 -20.84 -2.79
N TYR A 650 -82.93 -20.49 -2.29
CA TYR A 650 -82.52 -20.44 -0.89
C TYR A 650 -82.52 -21.81 -0.16
N ASP A 651 -82.40 -22.93 -0.90
CA ASP A 651 -82.30 -24.27 -0.30
C ASP A 651 -80.87 -24.72 0.03
N GLY A 652 -79.88 -23.97 -0.48
CA GLY A 652 -78.45 -24.11 -0.23
C GLY A 652 -77.73 -25.10 -1.15
N VAL A 653 -78.36 -25.49 -2.26
CA VAL A 653 -77.78 -26.29 -3.34
C VAL A 653 -77.68 -25.42 -4.59
N ASP A 654 -76.58 -25.56 -5.33
CA ASP A 654 -76.39 -25.00 -6.67
C ASP A 654 -76.79 -26.12 -7.64
N GLN A 655 -77.97 -25.99 -8.25
CA GLN A 655 -78.56 -27.00 -9.15
C GLN A 655 -78.16 -26.75 -10.60
N ASP A 656 -78.01 -25.51 -11.04
CA ASP A 656 -77.70 -25.15 -12.42
C ASP A 656 -76.19 -25.05 -12.73
N CYS A 657 -75.37 -25.33 -11.71
CA CYS A 657 -73.92 -25.43 -11.74
C CYS A 657 -73.18 -24.12 -12.09
N ASP A 658 -73.80 -22.95 -11.90
CA ASP A 658 -73.15 -21.65 -12.13
C ASP A 658 -72.22 -21.19 -10.99
N GLY A 659 -72.32 -21.82 -9.82
CA GLY A 659 -71.54 -21.57 -8.62
C GLY A 659 -72.32 -20.98 -7.43
N PHE A 660 -73.62 -20.71 -7.59
CA PHE A 660 -74.47 -20.07 -6.59
C PHE A 660 -75.88 -20.70 -6.53
N ASP A 661 -76.52 -20.65 -5.35
CA ASP A 661 -77.97 -20.88 -5.22
C ASP A 661 -78.70 -19.59 -5.67
N LEU A 662 -79.90 -19.70 -6.23
CA LEU A 662 -80.65 -18.55 -6.73
C LEU A 662 -81.10 -17.64 -5.59
N CYS A 663 -80.40 -16.52 -5.44
CA CYS A 663 -80.53 -15.56 -4.33
C CYS A 663 -81.18 -14.22 -4.69
N ASP A 664 -81.36 -13.93 -5.97
CA ASP A 664 -82.07 -12.77 -6.54
C ASP A 664 -83.18 -13.35 -7.45
N VAL A 665 -84.43 -13.33 -6.99
CA VAL A 665 -85.55 -14.05 -7.65
C VAL A 665 -86.31 -13.20 -8.68
N ASP A 666 -86.17 -11.88 -8.66
CA ASP A 666 -86.84 -10.96 -9.61
C ASP A 666 -85.91 -10.34 -10.68
N GLU A 667 -84.60 -10.58 -10.58
CA GLU A 667 -83.51 -10.15 -11.48
C GLU A 667 -83.19 -8.63 -11.44
N ASP A 668 -83.42 -7.94 -10.33
CA ASP A 668 -83.07 -6.51 -10.19
C ASP A 668 -81.60 -6.23 -9.84
N GLY A 669 -80.89 -7.24 -9.32
CA GLY A 669 -79.46 -7.20 -8.99
C GLY A 669 -79.12 -7.02 -7.51
N PHE A 670 -80.09 -7.16 -6.61
CA PHE A 670 -79.87 -7.21 -5.16
C PHE A 670 -80.31 -8.58 -4.59
N ASP A 671 -79.50 -9.18 -3.72
CA ASP A 671 -79.80 -10.51 -3.15
C ASP A 671 -80.74 -10.44 -1.92
N HIS A 672 -81.57 -11.47 -1.74
CA HIS A 672 -82.40 -11.69 -0.55
C HIS A 672 -81.57 -11.83 0.75
N PRO A 673 -82.06 -11.38 1.93
CA PRO A 673 -81.29 -11.40 3.17
C PRO A 673 -80.94 -12.79 3.74
N ASP A 674 -81.64 -13.85 3.34
CA ASP A 674 -81.23 -15.22 3.71
C ASP A 674 -79.95 -15.66 2.97
N CYS A 675 -79.54 -14.95 1.91
CA CYS A 675 -78.26 -15.09 1.20
C CYS A 675 -77.18 -14.07 1.61
N GLU A 676 -77.36 -13.38 2.75
CA GLU A 676 -76.51 -12.26 3.21
C GLU A 676 -76.60 -10.96 2.37
N GLY A 677 -77.64 -10.81 1.54
CA GLY A 677 -77.99 -9.56 0.85
C GLY A 677 -78.81 -8.58 1.69
N ASP A 678 -79.15 -7.44 1.09
CA ASP A 678 -79.80 -6.30 1.75
C ASP A 678 -81.21 -5.99 1.20
N ASP A 679 -81.73 -6.76 0.24
CA ASP A 679 -83.06 -6.50 -0.33
C ASP A 679 -84.21 -6.76 0.67
N CYS A 680 -85.28 -5.96 0.59
CA CYS A 680 -86.43 -6.04 1.47
C CYS A 680 -87.70 -6.67 0.85
N ASP A 681 -87.78 -6.92 -0.47
CA ASP A 681 -88.92 -7.63 -1.12
C ASP A 681 -88.59 -8.33 -2.46
N ASP A 682 -87.66 -9.30 -2.45
CA ASP A 682 -87.07 -10.15 -3.53
C ASP A 682 -88.05 -10.90 -4.48
N GLU A 683 -89.35 -10.58 -4.43
CA GLU A 683 -90.36 -10.96 -5.43
C GLU A 683 -90.83 -9.74 -6.29
N ASN A 684 -90.15 -8.59 -6.22
CA ASN A 684 -90.61 -7.29 -6.75
C ASN A 684 -89.46 -6.31 -7.17
N ASP A 685 -89.11 -6.32 -8.46
CA ASP A 685 -88.07 -5.56 -9.21
C ASP A 685 -88.06 -4.01 -9.13
N THR A 686 -88.71 -3.44 -8.12
CA THR A 686 -88.84 -2.00 -7.88
C THR A 686 -88.64 -1.62 -6.41
N VAL A 687 -88.33 -2.57 -5.53
CA VAL A 687 -88.10 -2.36 -4.10
C VAL A 687 -86.72 -2.93 -3.78
N TYR A 688 -85.71 -2.07 -3.60
CA TYR A 688 -84.32 -2.48 -3.37
C TYR A 688 -83.51 -1.34 -2.74
N PRO A 689 -82.39 -1.61 -2.04
CA PRO A 689 -81.57 -0.61 -1.37
C PRO A 689 -81.14 0.57 -2.27
N GLY A 690 -81.71 1.75 -2.02
CA GLY A 690 -81.43 2.97 -2.79
C GLY A 690 -82.18 3.11 -4.12
N ALA A 691 -83.31 2.42 -4.30
CA ALA A 691 -84.24 2.71 -5.40
C ALA A 691 -84.79 4.14 -5.32
N PRO A 692 -85.25 4.74 -6.44
CA PRO A 692 -85.97 6.02 -6.37
C PRO A 692 -87.38 5.80 -5.80
N GLU A 693 -87.73 6.51 -4.73
CA GLU A 693 -89.09 6.49 -4.17
C GLU A 693 -90.14 6.90 -5.20
N ILE A 694 -91.29 6.22 -5.16
CA ILE A 694 -92.43 6.49 -6.04
C ILE A 694 -93.76 6.40 -5.27
N PRO A 695 -94.74 7.28 -5.54
CA PRO A 695 -95.92 7.43 -4.69
C PRO A 695 -96.99 6.35 -4.89
N ASP A 696 -96.65 5.12 -4.49
CA ASP A 696 -97.56 3.97 -4.37
C ASP A 696 -97.69 3.41 -2.95
N GLY A 697 -96.85 3.87 -2.01
CA GLY A 697 -96.90 3.57 -0.58
C GLY A 697 -96.19 2.28 -0.17
N LEU A 698 -95.21 1.84 -0.97
CA LEU A 698 -94.13 0.93 -0.56
C LEU A 698 -92.97 1.75 0.07
N ASP A 699 -91.90 1.07 0.44
CA ASP A 699 -90.66 1.63 1.01
C ASP A 699 -89.58 1.22 0.01
N ASN A 700 -89.56 1.91 -1.14
CA ASN A 700 -88.93 1.39 -2.36
C ASN A 700 -87.41 1.31 -2.22
N ASP A 701 -86.78 2.21 -1.47
CA ASP A 701 -85.34 2.27 -1.26
C ASP A 701 -84.84 1.45 -0.04
N CYS A 702 -85.77 0.76 0.65
CA CYS A 702 -85.58 0.00 1.88
C CYS A 702 -85.00 0.80 3.09
N ASN A 703 -85.08 2.14 3.11
CA ASN A 703 -84.58 2.96 4.22
C ASN A 703 -85.51 2.98 5.45
N GLY A 704 -86.79 2.63 5.30
CA GLY A 704 -87.81 2.64 6.34
C GLY A 704 -88.83 3.78 6.26
N ILE A 705 -88.83 4.58 5.18
CA ILE A 705 -89.67 5.77 4.97
C ILE A 705 -90.13 5.82 3.50
N ALA A 706 -91.45 5.87 3.31
CA ALA A 706 -92.09 5.60 2.02
C ALA A 706 -92.17 6.76 0.99
N GLU A 707 -91.85 8.01 1.34
CA GLU A 707 -92.04 9.17 0.44
C GLU A 707 -91.19 10.38 0.91
N ASP A 708 -90.42 11.04 0.02
CA ASP A 708 -89.64 12.27 0.30
C ASP A 708 -89.32 13.07 -0.99
N ASP A 709 -90.24 13.91 -1.47
CA ASP A 709 -90.10 14.74 -2.72
C ASP A 709 -89.49 16.13 -2.42
N ASP A 710 -88.43 16.52 -3.14
CA ASP A 710 -87.76 17.84 -3.17
C ASP A 710 -87.73 18.36 -4.63
N THR A 711 -88.34 19.53 -4.91
CA THR A 711 -88.61 20.02 -6.28
C THR A 711 -87.51 20.88 -6.90
N ASP A 712 -86.83 21.73 -6.14
CA ASP A 712 -85.77 22.61 -6.67
C ASP A 712 -84.35 22.15 -6.32
N GLY A 713 -84.21 21.21 -5.39
CA GLY A 713 -83.00 20.43 -5.14
C GLY A 713 -82.03 21.10 -4.17
N ASP A 714 -82.55 21.85 -3.21
CA ASP A 714 -81.78 22.58 -2.19
C ASP A 714 -81.44 21.71 -0.96
N GLY A 715 -82.20 20.63 -0.74
CA GLY A 715 -82.08 19.73 0.41
C GLY A 715 -83.30 19.71 1.35
N LEU A 716 -84.34 20.52 1.11
CA LEU A 716 -85.61 20.50 1.82
C LEU A 716 -86.71 19.82 0.99
N PRO A 717 -87.52 18.93 1.59
CA PRO A 717 -88.69 18.38 0.92
C PRO A 717 -89.82 19.41 0.80
N ASP A 718 -90.56 19.38 -0.32
CA ASP A 718 -91.68 20.28 -0.65
C ASP A 718 -92.68 20.47 0.51
N GLU A 719 -93.01 19.40 1.25
CA GLU A 719 -93.99 19.46 2.35
C GLU A 719 -93.43 20.23 3.56
N TYR A 720 -92.12 20.19 3.81
CA TYR A 720 -91.46 20.88 4.92
C TYR A 720 -91.31 22.38 4.64
N GLU A 721 -90.87 22.75 3.44
CA GLU A 721 -90.79 24.14 2.98
C GLU A 721 -92.14 24.87 3.07
N ASN A 722 -93.22 24.23 2.58
CA ASN A 722 -94.58 24.77 2.69
C ASN A 722 -95.03 25.00 4.15
N ASP A 723 -94.45 24.29 5.12
CA ASP A 723 -94.78 24.37 6.55
C ASP A 723 -93.91 25.42 7.28
N ILE A 724 -92.64 25.66 6.87
CA ILE A 724 -91.79 26.74 7.42
C ILE A 724 -92.03 28.10 6.75
N GLY A 725 -92.31 28.13 5.44
CA GLY A 725 -92.74 29.32 4.70
C GLY A 725 -91.88 29.75 3.53
N THR A 726 -90.82 29.00 3.22
CA THR A 726 -89.97 29.12 2.02
C THR A 726 -90.75 28.78 0.74
N ASP A 727 -90.20 29.03 -0.46
CA ASP A 727 -90.87 28.77 -1.76
C ASP A 727 -90.30 27.51 -2.46
N PRO A 728 -91.04 26.38 -2.54
CA PRO A 728 -90.63 25.06 -3.11
C PRO A 728 -90.27 24.98 -4.60
N ASN A 729 -89.85 26.09 -5.16
CA ASN A 729 -89.46 26.28 -6.56
C ASN A 729 -88.32 27.32 -6.70
N ASN A 730 -87.72 27.74 -5.59
CA ASN A 730 -86.72 28.77 -5.45
C ASN A 730 -85.81 28.47 -4.24
N PRO A 731 -84.63 27.84 -4.47
CA PRO A 731 -83.81 27.20 -3.44
C PRO A 731 -83.01 28.18 -2.54
N ASP A 732 -83.46 29.42 -2.41
CA ASP A 732 -82.76 30.60 -1.85
C ASP A 732 -83.81 31.73 -1.75
N SER A 733 -84.58 31.74 -0.65
CA SER A 733 -85.91 32.37 -0.56
C SER A 733 -85.91 33.89 -0.29
N ASP A 734 -84.97 34.40 0.51
CA ASP A 734 -84.70 35.84 0.72
C ASP A 734 -83.78 36.42 -0.37
N GLY A 735 -82.80 35.66 -0.84
CA GLY A 735 -81.87 36.01 -1.91
C GLY A 735 -80.48 36.46 -1.42
N ASP A 736 -80.04 36.08 -0.22
CA ASP A 736 -78.73 36.45 0.31
C ASP A 736 -77.57 35.62 -0.29
N GLY A 737 -77.85 34.43 -0.80
CA GLY A 737 -76.90 33.53 -1.47
C GLY A 737 -76.54 32.24 -0.72
N LEU A 738 -77.06 32.02 0.48
CA LEU A 738 -77.24 30.67 1.03
C LEU A 738 -78.49 30.01 0.39
N LEU A 739 -78.76 28.75 0.76
CA LEU A 739 -79.87 27.98 0.22
C LEU A 739 -80.73 27.52 1.40
N ASP A 740 -82.06 27.53 1.29
CA ASP A 740 -82.95 27.28 2.43
C ASP A 740 -82.64 25.95 3.19
N GLY A 741 -82.20 24.91 2.46
CA GLY A 741 -81.72 23.62 2.98
C GLY A 741 -80.31 23.58 3.59
N GLN A 742 -79.61 24.70 3.58
CA GLN A 742 -78.38 24.96 4.34
C GLN A 742 -78.70 25.59 5.71
N GLU A 743 -79.71 26.47 5.82
CA GLU A 743 -80.09 27.07 7.12
C GLU A 743 -81.15 26.24 7.88
N ALA A 744 -82.09 25.59 7.19
CA ALA A 744 -83.07 24.71 7.81
C ALA A 744 -82.73 23.21 7.64
N THR A 745 -83.24 22.37 8.54
CA THR A 745 -83.10 20.92 8.45
C THR A 745 -84.47 20.24 8.66
N PRO A 746 -84.91 19.32 7.77
CA PRO A 746 -86.22 18.70 7.86
C PRO A 746 -86.50 18.04 9.21
N GLY A 747 -87.64 18.40 9.82
CA GLY A 747 -88.10 17.82 11.08
C GLY A 747 -87.46 18.39 12.36
N GLN A 748 -86.67 19.46 12.28
CA GLN A 748 -86.47 20.39 13.40
C GLN A 748 -87.50 21.54 13.34
N ASP A 749 -87.47 22.45 14.32
CA ASP A 749 -88.04 23.79 14.14
C ASP A 749 -86.95 24.59 13.40
N ALA A 750 -87.30 25.36 12.35
CA ALA A 750 -86.34 26.23 11.65
C ALA A 750 -85.74 27.27 12.62
N PRO A 751 -84.46 27.64 12.45
CA PRO A 751 -83.81 28.63 13.31
C PRO A 751 -84.38 30.05 13.09
N ASP A 752 -84.07 30.93 14.05
CA ASP A 752 -84.52 32.32 14.23
C ASP A 752 -83.46 32.89 15.19
N THR A 753 -82.28 33.18 14.64
CA THR A 753 -81.01 33.29 15.38
C THR A 753 -80.96 34.54 16.27
N ASP A 754 -81.25 35.72 15.74
CA ASP A 754 -81.39 36.97 16.52
C ASP A 754 -82.66 36.98 17.42
N GLY A 755 -83.76 36.36 16.93
CA GLY A 755 -85.07 36.35 17.57
C GLY A 755 -86.04 37.48 17.15
N ASP A 756 -85.86 38.13 15.99
CA ASP A 756 -86.79 39.09 15.36
C ASP A 756 -88.15 38.43 15.13
N GLY A 757 -88.13 37.18 14.65
CA GLY A 757 -89.29 36.39 14.27
C GLY A 757 -89.59 36.36 12.77
N LEU A 758 -88.61 36.71 11.93
CA LEU A 758 -88.32 35.93 10.72
C LEU A 758 -87.62 34.62 11.13
N ILE A 759 -87.20 33.83 10.15
CA ILE A 759 -86.40 32.61 10.36
C ILE A 759 -85.21 32.74 9.41
N ASP A 760 -84.05 32.20 9.77
CA ASP A 760 -82.80 32.41 9.04
C ASP A 760 -82.97 32.24 7.49
N PRO A 761 -83.56 31.14 6.95
CA PRO A 761 -83.84 31.00 5.50
C PRO A 761 -84.98 31.89 4.92
N LEU A 762 -85.27 33.01 5.58
CA LEU A 762 -86.19 34.08 5.17
C LEU A 762 -85.75 35.48 5.67
N ASP A 763 -84.54 35.64 6.22
CA ASP A 763 -83.97 36.93 6.64
C ASP A 763 -82.73 37.29 5.80
N ASP A 764 -82.33 38.56 5.75
CA ASP A 764 -81.15 39.00 4.96
C ASP A 764 -79.94 39.43 5.82
N ASP A 765 -79.99 39.17 7.13
CA ASP A 765 -79.10 39.66 8.22
C ASP A 765 -79.39 38.80 9.49
N ASP A 766 -78.94 37.53 9.50
CA ASP A 766 -79.46 36.46 10.40
C ASP A 766 -79.30 36.67 11.92
N ASP A 767 -78.30 37.46 12.33
CA ASP A 767 -78.07 37.82 13.74
C ASP A 767 -78.41 39.30 14.08
N ASP A 768 -78.95 40.06 13.12
CA ASP A 768 -79.31 41.51 13.18
C ASP A 768 -78.16 42.40 13.70
N ASP A 769 -76.92 41.97 13.45
CA ASP A 769 -75.67 42.73 13.61
C ASP A 769 -75.66 43.99 12.71
N GLY A 770 -76.17 43.87 11.48
CA GLY A 770 -76.19 44.95 10.49
C GLY A 770 -75.10 44.87 9.41
N ILE A 771 -74.29 43.81 9.40
CA ILE A 771 -73.68 43.23 8.22
C ILE A 771 -74.67 42.20 7.65
N LEU A 772 -74.76 42.08 6.31
CA LEU A 772 -75.73 41.17 5.68
C LEU A 772 -75.07 39.82 5.45
N THR A 773 -75.82 38.72 5.63
CA THR A 773 -75.38 37.34 5.36
C THR A 773 -74.69 37.18 3.99
N GLU A 774 -75.12 37.92 2.94
CA GLU A 774 -74.48 37.93 1.60
C GLU A 774 -72.98 38.34 1.62
N VAL A 775 -72.53 38.97 2.71
CA VAL A 775 -71.17 39.48 2.93
C VAL A 775 -70.33 38.49 3.75
N GLU A 776 -70.92 37.86 4.78
CA GLU A 776 -70.26 36.84 5.62
C GLU A 776 -70.18 35.47 4.94
N ALA A 777 -71.26 35.00 4.33
CA ALA A 777 -71.34 33.73 3.62
C ALA A 777 -70.69 33.81 2.22
N ALA A 778 -69.40 34.17 2.17
CA ALA A 778 -68.70 34.50 0.94
C ALA A 778 -68.80 33.42 -0.17
N ASP A 779 -69.34 33.80 -1.33
CA ASP A 779 -69.67 32.92 -2.48
C ASP A 779 -70.73 31.81 -2.18
N GLY A 780 -71.60 32.01 -1.17
CA GLY A 780 -72.70 31.10 -0.81
C GLY A 780 -72.26 29.89 0.02
N ILE A 781 -71.25 30.08 0.86
CA ILE A 781 -70.69 29.04 1.73
C ILE A 781 -70.55 29.63 3.14
N PRO A 782 -71.16 29.02 4.18
CA PRO A 782 -70.91 29.41 5.56
C PRO A 782 -69.42 29.29 5.90
N VAL A 783 -68.82 30.39 6.31
CA VAL A 783 -67.45 30.48 6.84
C VAL A 783 -67.52 30.48 8.37
N ASP A 784 -66.46 30.00 9.02
CA ASP A 784 -66.28 29.94 10.49
C ASP A 784 -64.83 30.36 10.71
N THR A 785 -64.63 31.65 10.99
CA THR A 785 -63.34 32.34 10.91
C THR A 785 -62.45 32.04 12.12
N ASP A 786 -62.98 32.15 13.35
CA ASP A 786 -62.24 31.81 14.57
C ASP A 786 -62.15 30.29 14.83
N GLY A 787 -63.10 29.50 14.29
CA GLY A 787 -63.16 28.04 14.42
C GLY A 787 -63.88 27.53 15.68
N ASP A 788 -64.71 28.36 16.33
CA ASP A 788 -65.60 28.05 17.46
C ASP A 788 -66.66 26.99 17.08
N GLY A 789 -67.14 27.05 15.84
CA GLY A 789 -68.21 26.20 15.31
C GLY A 789 -69.55 26.93 15.13
N THR A 790 -69.60 28.22 15.41
CA THR A 790 -70.65 29.16 14.97
C THR A 790 -70.14 29.82 13.68
N PRO A 791 -70.84 29.70 12.54
CA PRO A 791 -70.39 30.34 11.31
C PRO A 791 -70.61 31.86 11.35
N ASP A 792 -69.76 32.63 10.66
CA ASP A 792 -69.66 34.10 10.75
C ASP A 792 -71.03 34.82 10.67
N HIS A 793 -71.89 34.51 9.68
CA HIS A 793 -73.26 35.07 9.57
C HIS A 793 -74.23 34.80 10.75
N LEU A 794 -73.81 34.02 11.77
CA LEU A 794 -74.59 33.67 12.96
C LEU A 794 -73.84 33.99 14.27
N ASP A 795 -72.70 34.71 14.20
CA ASP A 795 -71.84 35.01 15.36
C ASP A 795 -71.53 36.52 15.50
N GLU A 796 -71.98 37.13 16.60
CA GLU A 796 -71.82 38.57 16.89
C GLU A 796 -70.34 39.03 17.07
N ASP A 797 -69.33 38.14 16.96
CA ASP A 797 -67.88 38.32 17.28
C ASP A 797 -67.02 37.33 16.42
N SER A 798 -67.14 37.36 15.09
CA SER A 798 -66.69 36.30 14.14
C SER A 798 -65.20 35.93 14.17
N ASP A 799 -64.32 36.78 14.70
CA ASP A 799 -62.88 36.49 14.87
C ASP A 799 -62.47 36.09 16.30
N GLY A 800 -63.40 36.17 17.26
CA GLY A 800 -63.20 35.79 18.66
C GLY A 800 -62.23 36.67 19.45
N ASP A 801 -61.90 37.88 19.00
CA ASP A 801 -61.12 38.90 19.74
C ASP A 801 -61.83 39.30 21.05
N GLY A 802 -63.16 39.37 21.03
CA GLY A 802 -63.99 39.89 22.12
C GLY A 802 -64.43 41.34 21.92
N ALA A 803 -64.42 41.80 20.68
CA ALA A 803 -65.09 42.99 20.20
C ALA A 803 -66.53 42.61 19.80
N LEU A 804 -67.09 43.18 18.74
CA LEU A 804 -68.41 42.80 18.16
C LEU A 804 -68.46 43.37 16.74
N ASP A 805 -68.91 42.55 15.80
CA ASP A 805 -68.79 42.78 14.37
C ASP A 805 -69.43 44.12 13.93
N ILE A 806 -70.60 44.47 14.48
CA ILE A 806 -71.31 45.75 14.33
C ILE A 806 -70.50 47.00 14.73
N ASP A 807 -69.64 46.90 15.75
CA ASP A 807 -68.81 48.00 16.25
C ASP A 807 -67.49 48.16 15.44
N GLU A 808 -67.12 47.14 14.63
CA GLU A 808 -65.87 47.05 13.83
C GLU A 808 -66.12 47.24 12.32
N GLY A 809 -67.08 46.51 11.79
CA GLY A 809 -67.65 46.60 10.45
C GLY A 809 -66.75 46.15 9.29
N VAL A 810 -67.37 46.08 8.11
CA VAL A 810 -66.79 45.65 6.80
C VAL A 810 -65.69 46.56 6.21
N GLU A 811 -65.02 47.36 7.04
CA GLU A 811 -63.92 48.23 6.62
C GLU A 811 -62.58 47.48 6.80
N ASP A 812 -61.50 47.95 6.17
CA ASP A 812 -60.15 47.38 6.25
C ASP A 812 -59.24 48.52 6.73
N ILE A 813 -58.98 48.57 8.05
CA ILE A 813 -58.37 49.72 8.72
C ILE A 813 -56.84 49.75 8.58
N ASP A 814 -56.18 48.59 8.57
CA ASP A 814 -54.73 48.47 8.50
C ASP A 814 -54.20 48.37 7.04
N CYS A 815 -55.05 47.93 6.10
CA CYS A 815 -54.81 47.68 4.67
C CYS A 815 -54.01 46.41 4.32
N ASP A 816 -54.13 45.35 5.13
CA ASP A 816 -53.70 43.97 4.88
C ASP A 816 -54.50 43.32 3.73
N GLY A 817 -55.83 43.50 3.75
CA GLY A 817 -56.77 42.93 2.78
C GLY A 817 -57.85 42.01 3.36
N ILE A 818 -57.82 41.74 4.66
CA ILE A 818 -58.96 41.23 5.45
C ILE A 818 -59.82 42.43 5.91
N VAL A 819 -61.08 42.21 6.29
CA VAL A 819 -62.00 43.24 6.81
C VAL A 819 -62.20 43.03 8.31
N ASN A 820 -62.35 44.12 9.07
CA ASN A 820 -62.07 44.12 10.52
C ASN A 820 -62.85 43.05 11.30
N TYR A 821 -64.13 42.81 10.99
CA TYR A 821 -64.98 41.87 11.74
C TYR A 821 -64.53 40.40 11.63
N VAL A 822 -63.62 40.08 10.70
CA VAL A 822 -62.97 38.77 10.58
C VAL A 822 -61.43 38.88 10.73
N ASP A 823 -60.94 39.88 11.47
CA ASP A 823 -59.50 40.19 11.61
C ASP A 823 -59.06 40.65 13.02
N ALA A 824 -58.76 39.66 13.87
CA ALA A 824 -58.39 39.82 15.27
C ALA A 824 -57.03 40.55 15.54
N ASP A 825 -56.45 41.27 14.57
CA ASP A 825 -55.41 42.29 14.82
C ASP A 825 -55.65 43.72 14.25
N ASP A 826 -56.93 44.10 14.07
CA ASP A 826 -57.45 45.41 13.60
C ASP A 826 -56.75 46.70 14.15
N ASP A 827 -56.31 46.70 15.43
CA ASP A 827 -55.87 47.91 16.17
C ASP A 827 -54.35 48.22 16.13
N ASP A 828 -53.54 47.42 15.41
CA ASP A 828 -52.05 47.48 15.39
C ASP A 828 -51.45 48.81 14.85
N GLY A 829 -52.16 49.48 13.94
CA GLY A 829 -52.13 50.94 13.85
C GLY A 829 -51.35 51.63 12.71
N ALA A 830 -52.16 52.27 11.86
CA ALA A 830 -51.84 53.38 10.95
C ALA A 830 -50.91 53.07 9.76
N CYS A 831 -51.54 52.82 8.61
CA CYS A 831 -50.92 52.69 7.29
C CYS A 831 -49.99 53.87 6.90
N ASP A 832 -48.66 53.66 7.00
CA ASP A 832 -47.64 54.57 6.44
C ASP A 832 -47.31 54.22 4.99
N SER A 833 -47.95 54.93 4.07
CA SER A 833 -47.76 54.76 2.63
C SER A 833 -46.31 54.98 2.20
N GLY A 834 -45.68 53.94 1.65
CA GLY A 834 -44.28 53.94 1.16
C GLY A 834 -43.99 54.77 -0.11
N VAL A 835 -44.59 55.95 -0.29
CA VAL A 835 -44.15 56.89 -1.33
C VAL A 835 -42.86 57.58 -0.90
N VAL A 836 -41.75 57.27 -1.58
CA VAL A 836 -40.65 58.26 -1.71
C VAL A 836 -40.08 58.34 -3.13
N VAL A 837 -40.76 59.18 -3.91
CA VAL A 837 -40.27 60.06 -5.00
C VAL A 837 -39.43 59.53 -6.18
N ASP A 838 -39.87 59.95 -7.36
CA ASP A 838 -39.07 60.16 -8.56
C ASP A 838 -38.02 61.29 -8.38
N ASP A 839 -36.88 61.16 -9.09
CA ASP A 839 -35.83 62.14 -9.41
C ASP A 839 -35.17 62.97 -8.26
N THR A 840 -33.84 63.11 -8.14
CA THR A 840 -32.73 62.86 -9.09
C THR A 840 -31.46 62.32 -8.42
N GLY A 841 -30.98 61.16 -8.86
CA GLY A 841 -29.56 60.91 -9.15
C GLY A 841 -28.60 60.33 -8.08
N GLY A 842 -27.99 59.19 -8.44
CA GLY A 842 -26.57 58.92 -8.16
C GLY A 842 -26.22 57.67 -7.34
N ASP A 843 -25.71 56.64 -8.03
CA ASP A 843 -25.07 55.41 -7.49
C ASP A 843 -25.98 54.48 -6.63
N GLY A 844 -25.70 53.17 -6.50
CA GLY A 844 -24.63 52.41 -7.12
C GLY A 844 -24.40 51.04 -6.47
N GLY A 845 -24.83 49.96 -7.11
CA GLY A 845 -24.21 48.63 -6.94
C GLY A 845 -24.96 47.58 -6.10
N ASP A 846 -25.44 46.57 -6.85
CA ASP A 846 -24.95 45.19 -6.76
C ASP A 846 -25.52 44.22 -5.68
N LYS A 847 -25.69 42.95 -6.10
CA LYS A 847 -25.99 41.72 -5.31
C LYS A 847 -27.39 41.67 -4.67
N GLY A 848 -28.32 40.80 -5.06
CA GLY A 848 -28.25 39.67 -5.98
C GLY A 848 -27.94 38.34 -5.26
N CYS A 849 -28.94 37.46 -5.20
CA CYS A 849 -28.77 36.00 -5.18
C CYS A 849 -29.93 35.36 -5.93
N ASN A 850 -29.59 34.47 -6.85
CA ASN A 850 -30.47 33.75 -7.75
C ASN A 850 -30.25 32.25 -7.51
N CYS A 851 -31.30 31.43 -7.55
CA CYS A 851 -31.19 30.02 -7.89
C CYS A 851 -32.46 29.57 -8.62
N ALA A 852 -32.27 29.06 -9.83
CA ALA A 852 -33.32 28.87 -10.82
C ALA A 852 -33.72 27.40 -11.00
N SER A 853 -34.82 27.20 -11.73
CA SER A 853 -35.12 26.02 -12.59
C SER A 853 -35.47 24.70 -11.85
N SER A 854 -36.27 23.77 -12.40
CA SER A 854 -36.69 23.57 -13.79
C SER A 854 -38.01 22.76 -13.94
N SER A 855 -38.96 23.32 -14.70
CA SER A 855 -39.79 22.71 -15.78
C SER A 855 -40.35 21.27 -15.71
N ALA A 856 -41.67 21.16 -15.94
CA ALA A 856 -42.47 19.95 -16.21
C ALA A 856 -42.22 19.33 -17.61
N PRO A 857 -42.97 18.27 -18.06
CA PRO A 857 -44.34 18.48 -18.56
C PRO A 857 -45.35 17.33 -18.30
N ALA A 858 -46.63 17.63 -18.59
CA ALA A 858 -47.74 16.66 -18.71
C ALA A 858 -48.11 16.39 -20.18
N GLY A 859 -49.04 15.46 -20.44
CA GLY A 859 -49.94 15.56 -21.62
C GLY A 859 -49.98 14.42 -22.65
N SER A 860 -50.82 13.41 -22.37
CA SER A 860 -51.94 12.92 -23.24
C SER A 860 -51.77 12.52 -24.73
N ALA A 861 -52.35 11.33 -25.01
CA ALA A 861 -53.13 10.92 -26.20
C ALA A 861 -52.45 10.56 -27.54
N GLY A 862 -52.90 9.45 -28.18
CA GLY A 862 -52.76 9.30 -29.64
C GLY A 862 -52.57 7.90 -30.28
N LEU A 863 -53.55 7.00 -30.13
CA LEU A 863 -54.10 6.13 -31.20
C LEU A 863 -53.20 5.21 -32.10
N LEU A 864 -53.65 3.94 -32.18
CA LEU A 864 -53.75 3.07 -33.39
C LEU A 864 -52.60 2.13 -33.85
N LEU A 865 -52.96 0.84 -33.91
CA LEU A 865 -52.54 -0.27 -34.82
C LEU A 865 -51.09 -0.35 -35.37
N GLY A 866 -50.47 -1.54 -35.26
CA GLY A 866 -49.41 -1.95 -36.19
C GLY A 866 -48.64 -3.24 -35.87
N LEU A 867 -48.91 -4.29 -36.66
CA LEU A 867 -48.25 -5.61 -36.77
C LEU A 867 -46.77 -5.78 -36.37
N LEU A 868 -46.47 -7.03 -35.95
CA LEU A 868 -45.30 -7.86 -36.25
C LEU A 868 -44.02 -7.17 -36.80
N ALA A 869 -42.87 -7.43 -36.15
CA ALA A 869 -41.93 -8.48 -36.62
C ALA A 869 -40.50 -8.38 -36.02
N LEU A 870 -39.99 -9.56 -35.61
CA LEU A 870 -38.60 -10.05 -35.71
C LEU A 870 -37.38 -9.25 -35.15
N VAL A 871 -36.72 -9.95 -34.21
CA VAL A 871 -35.27 -10.29 -34.20
C VAL A 871 -34.21 -9.19 -33.97
N GLY A 872 -33.38 -9.41 -32.94
CA GLY A 872 -32.15 -8.63 -32.69
C GLY A 872 -31.37 -9.09 -31.45
N LEU A 873 -30.70 -10.25 -31.54
CA LEU A 873 -30.02 -10.97 -30.44
C LEU A 873 -29.26 -10.11 -29.40
N ARG A 874 -29.44 -10.47 -28.11
CA ARG A 874 -28.43 -10.22 -27.06
C ARG A 874 -27.23 -11.15 -27.26
N ARG A 875 -26.02 -10.60 -27.16
CA ARG A 875 -24.76 -11.37 -27.04
C ARG A 875 -24.68 -12.09 -25.69
N ARG A 876 -24.24 -13.35 -25.70
CA ARG A 876 -23.29 -13.91 -24.71
C ARG A 876 -22.19 -14.69 -25.45
N ARG A 877 -21.04 -14.83 -24.80
CA ARG A 877 -19.74 -15.21 -25.38
C ARG A 877 -19.69 -16.69 -25.82
N ALA A 878 -19.06 -16.94 -26.97
CA ALA A 878 -17.62 -17.23 -26.97
C ALA A 878 -16.91 -16.00 -27.58
#